data_AF-A0A8I6ACC4-F1
#
_entry.id   AF-A0A8I6ACC4-F1
#
_cell.length_a   1.000
_cell.length_b   1.000
_cell.length_c   1.000
_cell.angle_alpha   90.00
_cell.angle_beta   90.00
_cell.angle_gamma   90.00
#
_symmetry.space_group_name_H-M   'P 1'
#
loop_
_entity.id
_entity.type
_entity.pdbx_description
1 polymer ?
#
loop_
_entity_poly.entity_id
_entity_poly.type
_entity_poly.pdbx_seq_one_letter_code
_entity_poly.pdbx_strand_id
1 'polypeptide(L)'
;YSEELQECKTLEKQRIEREKWNLLEKKDLERRSEELEELALLECCFPEAEKQKREMRVLAQWKHYTECDGSPDPRIAQEMNTFISLWEEEKNETFEQVMEKSKLVLSLIEKLKLILLETPSCDLDKSTVLQYQGSILRLQELLSLKVNVATELLLRQASNLADLDTGNMEKIIKDENVTLYVWANLKKNPRYRTVKFSQTQVGFEIPRILATSNVALRLLHTHYDHITPLFSTVVTEEKHGSIVAENFKEEERTEKAVPEENVFTEEAADEAEQLKAEEERELSSIPEEEVKFDPTVDTVTQKISDPEEEESQTTQFELERKLLSETVSAAQLSLIENVLEMPETLEPYEVNMCHFAPLGGVYHLEILELPPQSKPVKGWVLAEIRQEGLQKFTYPPENTEEPDPESAFPPIEVTLEIHESAIFFEDPQVVRWDAEGKFWRSDGVTCVYYNRENRLLTFSIDTMGPVTLIQDAHVNMPYQSWELSPLGMNKALLMVTTVFIELQIHIKETHCMLAAVKLKGKSRELRVIGKWMTPIPFILALKEAGLNIFPAVYSHFYVVVNNKVPQMELKAYRQMALLSSAFSFGWSKWNMVCNSTRVVFRVREHISEEEEQNTWALLMFSGDRAQMLKMQEESDQFSETLREGSEFHSTLYHMMKDFASPEATEKVRHSNCQFIDSVCYMLLSVRVLSYS
;
A
#
# COMPACT_ATOMS: atom_id res chain seq x y z
N TYR A 1 -7.94 -56.33 41.21
CA TYR A 1 -6.50 -56.68 41.10
C TYR A 1 -5.84 -56.29 39.77
N SER A 2 -6.30 -56.71 38.58
CA SER A 2 -5.67 -56.29 37.32
C SER A 2 -5.94 -54.80 36.99
N GLU A 3 -7.17 -54.34 37.21
CA GLU A 3 -7.58 -52.95 36.96
C GLU A 3 -6.98 -51.98 38.00
N GLU A 4 -7.04 -52.30 39.29
CA GLU A 4 -6.42 -51.49 40.36
C GLU A 4 -4.91 -51.31 40.18
N LEU A 5 -4.20 -52.32 39.68
CA LEU A 5 -2.76 -52.21 39.40
C LEU A 5 -2.48 -51.35 38.17
N GLN A 6 -3.35 -51.37 37.17
CA GLN A 6 -3.26 -50.47 36.01
C GLN A 6 -3.58 -49.03 36.44
N GLU A 7 -4.59 -48.83 37.26
CA GLU A 7 -4.99 -47.53 37.80
C GLU A 7 -3.89 -46.90 38.69
N CYS A 8 -3.30 -47.69 39.59
CA CYS A 8 -2.12 -47.26 40.36
C CYS A 8 -0.94 -46.88 39.46
N LYS A 9 -0.65 -47.66 38.40
CA LYS A 9 0.44 -47.34 37.46
C LYS A 9 0.17 -46.07 36.66
N THR A 10 -1.08 -45.80 36.26
CA THR A 10 -1.44 -44.55 35.59
C THR A 10 -1.33 -43.36 36.52
N LEU A 11 -1.77 -43.48 37.78
CA LEU A 11 -1.66 -42.41 38.78
C LEU A 11 -0.21 -42.11 39.14
N GLU A 12 0.64 -43.14 39.24
CA GLU A 12 2.07 -42.97 39.53
C GLU A 12 2.80 -42.32 38.34
N LYS A 13 2.47 -42.71 37.10
CA LYS A 13 2.95 -42.01 35.89
C LYS A 13 2.54 -40.54 35.88
N GLN A 14 1.26 -40.25 36.13
CA GLN A 14 0.76 -38.87 36.22
C GLN A 14 1.43 -38.06 37.35
N ARG A 15 1.81 -38.71 38.45
CA ARG A 15 2.54 -38.06 39.54
C ARG A 15 3.97 -37.72 39.10
N ILE A 16 4.68 -38.67 38.49
CA ILE A 16 6.05 -38.45 37.99
C ILE A 16 6.06 -37.37 36.91
N GLU A 17 5.08 -37.37 36.00
CA GLU A 17 4.92 -36.34 34.97
C GLU A 17 4.67 -34.96 35.57
N ARG A 18 3.82 -34.86 36.60
CA ARG A 18 3.60 -33.60 37.34
C ARG A 18 4.85 -33.13 38.08
N GLU A 19 5.57 -34.02 38.75
CA GLU A 19 6.82 -33.66 39.45
C GLU A 19 7.89 -33.16 38.46
N LYS A 20 8.02 -33.82 37.30
CA LYS A 20 8.89 -33.35 36.21
C LYS A 20 8.44 -31.99 35.68
N TRP A 21 7.14 -31.80 35.47
CA TRP A 21 6.58 -30.53 35.00
C TRP A 21 6.85 -29.38 35.96
N ASN A 22 6.61 -29.59 37.26
CA ASN A 22 6.89 -28.58 38.29
C ASN A 22 8.38 -28.22 38.38
N LEU A 23 9.27 -29.19 38.15
CA LEU A 23 10.71 -28.93 38.11
C LEU A 23 11.09 -28.03 36.92
N LEU A 24 10.50 -28.28 35.75
CA LEU A 24 10.70 -27.44 34.56
C LEU A 24 10.16 -26.02 34.80
N GLU A 25 9.01 -25.89 35.45
CA GLU A 25 8.41 -24.59 35.78
C GLU A 25 9.28 -23.78 36.74
N LYS A 26 9.91 -24.44 37.72
CA LYS A 26 10.88 -23.78 38.60
C LYS A 26 12.12 -23.29 37.83
N LYS A 27 12.65 -24.11 36.91
CA LYS A 27 13.79 -23.73 36.08
C LYS A 27 13.49 -22.56 35.15
N ASP A 28 12.31 -22.56 34.51
CA ASP A 28 11.87 -21.43 33.68
C ASP A 28 11.75 -20.16 34.50
N LEU A 29 11.16 -20.22 35.70
CA LEU A 29 11.04 -19.05 36.58
C LEU A 29 12.41 -18.47 36.98
N GLU A 30 13.41 -19.31 37.21
CA GLU A 30 14.78 -18.90 37.53
C GLU A 30 15.49 -18.24 36.33
N ARG A 31 15.26 -18.72 35.09
CA ARG A 31 15.90 -18.21 33.86
C ARG A 31 15.16 -17.04 33.22
N ARG A 32 13.86 -16.88 33.48
CA ARG A 32 12.97 -15.99 32.74
C ARG A 32 13.45 -14.54 32.65
N SER A 33 13.97 -13.98 33.74
CA SER A 33 14.49 -12.60 33.72
C SER A 33 15.69 -12.48 32.79
N GLU A 34 16.64 -13.40 32.88
CA GLU A 34 17.86 -13.42 32.05
C GLU A 34 17.51 -13.63 30.57
N GLU A 35 16.59 -14.55 30.26
CA GLU A 35 16.14 -14.80 28.89
C GLU A 35 15.43 -13.58 28.27
N LEU A 36 14.61 -12.88 29.04
CA LEU A 36 13.91 -11.68 28.56
C LEU A 36 14.87 -10.50 28.39
N GLU A 37 15.88 -10.35 29.26
CA GLU A 37 16.94 -9.36 29.12
C GLU A 37 17.81 -9.62 27.88
N GLU A 38 18.24 -10.87 27.63
CA GLU A 38 18.98 -11.23 26.42
C GLU A 38 18.15 -10.96 25.16
N LEU A 39 16.86 -11.32 25.17
CA LEU A 39 15.97 -11.02 24.05
C LEU A 39 15.82 -9.51 23.81
N ALA A 40 15.65 -8.72 24.86
CA ALA A 40 15.53 -7.26 24.74
C ALA A 40 16.79 -6.63 24.10
N LEU A 41 17.98 -7.16 24.41
CA LEU A 41 19.23 -6.74 23.78
C LEU A 41 19.27 -7.09 22.28
N LEU A 42 18.78 -8.26 21.90
CA LEU A 42 18.70 -8.68 20.49
C LEU A 42 17.66 -7.85 19.72
N GLU A 43 16.51 -7.55 20.33
CA GLU A 43 15.46 -6.73 19.72
C GLU A 43 15.86 -5.26 19.53
N CYS A 44 17.01 -4.82 20.07
CA CYS A 44 17.58 -3.50 19.77
C CYS A 44 17.91 -3.33 18.28
N CYS A 45 17.94 -4.41 17.49
CA CYS A 45 18.07 -4.33 16.04
C CYS A 45 16.90 -3.57 15.37
N PHE A 46 15.68 -3.60 15.92
CA PHE A 46 14.52 -2.94 15.32
C PHE A 46 14.60 -1.40 15.40
N PRO A 47 14.81 -0.78 16.57
CA PRO A 47 15.02 0.68 16.62
C PRO A 47 16.29 1.11 15.89
N GLU A 48 17.35 0.28 15.86
CA GLU A 48 18.56 0.58 15.07
C GLU A 48 18.29 0.58 13.56
N ALA A 49 17.49 -0.38 13.07
CA ALA A 49 17.06 -0.41 11.67
C ALA A 49 16.22 0.82 11.32
N GLU A 50 15.32 1.26 12.20
CA GLU A 50 14.52 2.48 11.99
C GLU A 50 15.38 3.74 11.97
N LYS A 51 16.38 3.83 12.85
CA LYS A 51 17.38 4.91 12.83
C LYS A 51 18.11 4.95 11.48
N GLN A 52 18.56 3.80 10.98
CA GLN A 52 19.24 3.74 9.68
C GLN A 52 18.29 4.09 8.52
N LYS A 53 17.00 3.74 8.58
CA LYS A 53 16.00 4.21 7.61
C LYS A 53 15.88 5.72 7.62
N ARG A 54 15.84 6.37 8.80
CA ARG A 54 15.83 7.83 8.92
C ARG A 54 17.07 8.45 8.27
N GLU A 55 18.25 7.93 8.57
CA GLU A 55 19.51 8.39 7.97
C GLU A 55 19.52 8.21 6.44
N MET A 56 19.00 7.09 5.94
CA MET A 56 18.89 6.83 4.50
C MET A 56 17.93 7.80 3.81
N ARG A 57 16.81 8.16 4.46
CA ARG A 57 15.86 9.17 3.95
C ARG A 57 16.52 10.55 3.84
N VAL A 58 17.30 10.96 4.86
CA VAL A 58 18.07 12.21 4.85
C VAL A 58 19.16 12.19 3.78
N LEU A 59 19.87 11.06 3.62
CA LEU A 59 20.87 10.92 2.57
C LEU A 59 20.25 11.00 1.17
N ALA A 60 19.08 10.39 0.95
CA ALA A 60 18.36 10.48 -0.31
C ALA A 60 17.93 11.92 -0.61
N GLN A 61 17.51 12.67 0.41
CA GLN A 61 17.22 14.11 0.29
C GLN A 61 18.46 14.90 -0.15
N TRP A 62 19.59 14.66 0.52
CA TRP A 62 20.84 15.33 0.21
C TRP A 62 21.33 15.00 -1.21
N LYS A 63 21.20 13.74 -1.64
CA LYS A 63 21.52 13.32 -3.01
C LYS A 63 20.69 14.06 -4.04
N HIS A 64 19.37 14.13 -3.86
CA HIS A 64 18.50 14.88 -4.77
C HIS A 64 18.91 16.35 -4.87
N TYR A 65 19.18 16.98 -3.72
CA TYR A 65 19.69 18.36 -3.67
C TYR A 65 21.03 18.54 -4.41
N THR A 66 21.91 17.54 -4.39
CA THR A 66 23.21 17.61 -5.10
C THR A 66 23.13 17.30 -6.59
N GLU A 67 22.18 16.46 -7.02
CA GLU A 67 22.06 16.03 -8.41
C GLU A 67 21.52 17.14 -9.33
N CYS A 68 20.70 18.05 -8.80
CA CYS A 68 20.16 19.21 -9.53
C CYS A 68 19.63 18.83 -10.93
N ASP A 69 18.85 17.74 -11.02
CA ASP A 69 18.32 17.22 -12.28
C ASP A 69 17.23 18.11 -12.92
N GLY A 70 16.88 19.21 -12.25
CA GLY A 70 15.86 20.16 -12.68
C GLY A 70 14.43 19.69 -12.41
N SER A 71 14.24 18.52 -11.79
CA SER A 71 12.94 18.07 -11.31
C SER A 71 12.58 18.73 -9.97
N PRO A 72 11.29 18.94 -9.67
CA PRO A 72 10.89 19.54 -8.39
C PRO A 72 11.10 18.54 -7.24
N ASP A 73 11.56 19.00 -6.08
CA ASP A 73 11.52 18.19 -4.86
C ASP A 73 10.06 18.13 -4.36
N PRO A 74 9.43 16.94 -4.31
CA PRO A 74 8.06 16.79 -3.81
C PRO A 74 7.88 17.26 -2.36
N ARG A 75 8.94 17.34 -1.57
CA ARG A 75 8.88 17.80 -0.18
C ARG A 75 8.80 19.32 -0.06
N ILE A 76 9.19 20.06 -1.10
CA ILE A 76 9.25 21.53 -1.09
C ILE A 76 8.02 22.09 -1.79
N ALA A 77 7.09 22.65 -0.98
CA ALA A 77 5.81 23.19 -1.46
C ALA A 77 5.98 24.22 -2.59
N GLN A 78 6.99 25.08 -2.48
CA GLN A 78 7.24 26.15 -3.43
C GLN A 78 7.66 25.63 -4.81
N GLU A 79 8.50 24.61 -4.85
CA GLU A 79 8.94 23.99 -6.11
C GLU A 79 7.78 23.28 -6.79
N MET A 80 6.99 22.53 -6.02
CA MET A 80 5.78 21.86 -6.52
C MET A 80 4.76 22.85 -7.08
N ASN A 81 4.48 23.95 -6.36
CA ASN A 81 3.56 24.98 -6.83
C ASN A 81 4.10 25.69 -8.08
N THR A 82 5.40 25.98 -8.13
CA THR A 82 6.02 26.60 -9.31
C THR A 82 5.90 25.69 -10.52
N PHE A 83 6.21 24.41 -10.36
CA PHE A 83 6.07 23.41 -11.42
C PHE A 83 4.62 23.29 -11.93
N ILE A 84 3.66 23.20 -11.01
CA ILE A 84 2.23 23.12 -11.33
C ILE A 84 1.79 24.35 -12.13
N SER A 85 2.11 25.56 -11.66
CA SER A 85 1.72 26.81 -12.33
C SER A 85 2.37 26.95 -13.71
N LEU A 86 3.67 26.65 -13.82
CA LEU A 86 4.38 26.71 -15.11
C LEU A 86 3.78 25.74 -16.11
N TRP A 87 3.48 24.52 -15.69
CA TRP A 87 2.88 23.57 -16.60
C TRP A 87 1.45 23.99 -16.97
N GLU A 88 0.65 24.49 -16.03
CA GLU A 88 -0.70 25.01 -16.29
C GLU A 88 -0.72 26.08 -17.40
N GLU A 89 0.25 27.00 -17.41
CA GLU A 89 0.39 28.06 -18.42
C GLU A 89 0.63 27.54 -19.85
N GLU A 90 1.15 26.33 -20.03
CA GLU A 90 1.43 25.73 -21.34
C GLU A 90 0.15 25.22 -22.03
N LYS A 91 -0.38 25.95 -23.03
CA LYS A 91 -1.72 25.66 -23.58
C LYS A 91 -1.77 24.79 -24.85
N ASN A 92 -0.65 24.60 -25.54
CA ASN A 92 -0.62 24.00 -26.89
C ASN A 92 0.31 22.77 -26.97
N GLU A 93 0.15 21.83 -26.05
CA GLU A 93 0.93 20.61 -26.02
C GLU A 93 0.23 19.50 -26.80
N THR A 94 0.96 18.78 -27.65
CA THR A 94 0.44 17.56 -28.28
C THR A 94 0.30 16.44 -27.26
N PHE A 95 -0.48 15.41 -27.59
CA PHE A 95 -0.66 14.27 -26.68
C PHE A 95 0.68 13.62 -26.32
N GLU A 96 1.60 13.46 -27.27
CA GLU A 96 2.93 12.89 -27.04
C GLU A 96 3.77 13.74 -26.07
N GLN A 97 3.69 15.06 -26.15
CA GLN A 97 4.38 15.97 -25.23
C GLN A 97 3.80 15.87 -23.81
N VAL A 98 2.47 15.80 -23.69
CA VAL A 98 1.79 15.59 -22.40
C VAL A 98 2.18 14.24 -21.81
N MET A 99 2.26 13.17 -22.61
CA MET A 99 2.69 11.84 -22.12
C MET A 99 4.12 11.85 -21.60
N GLU A 100 5.05 12.52 -22.28
CA GLU A 100 6.43 12.59 -21.81
C GLU A 100 6.55 13.33 -20.46
N LYS A 101 5.86 14.47 -20.31
CA LYS A 101 5.78 15.16 -19.02
C LYS A 101 5.02 14.38 -17.95
N SER A 102 4.02 13.59 -18.34
CA SER A 102 3.23 12.78 -17.41
C SER A 102 4.09 11.78 -16.63
N LYS A 103 5.17 11.26 -17.23
CA LYS A 103 6.10 10.34 -16.55
C LYS A 103 6.74 11.00 -15.33
N LEU A 104 7.17 12.26 -15.46
CA LEU A 104 7.69 13.04 -14.33
C LEU A 104 6.61 13.26 -13.27
N VAL A 105 5.41 13.68 -13.68
CA VAL A 105 4.28 13.94 -12.78
C VAL A 105 3.88 12.70 -11.99
N LEU A 106 3.79 11.54 -12.65
CA LEU A 106 3.48 10.27 -12.01
C LEU A 106 4.59 9.83 -11.04
N SER A 107 5.86 10.04 -11.39
CA SER A 107 6.99 9.85 -10.48
C SER A 107 6.90 10.76 -9.25
N LEU A 108 6.51 12.03 -9.40
CA LEU A 108 6.32 12.94 -8.25
C LEU A 108 5.16 12.49 -7.35
N ILE A 109 4.05 12.06 -7.95
CA ILE A 109 2.91 11.49 -7.21
C ILE A 109 3.35 10.24 -6.45
N GLU A 110 4.09 9.34 -7.09
CA GLU A 110 4.59 8.11 -6.46
C GLU A 110 5.52 8.44 -5.29
N LYS A 111 6.48 9.35 -5.46
CA LYS A 111 7.36 9.82 -4.38
C LYS A 111 6.56 10.37 -3.19
N LEU A 112 5.54 11.20 -3.43
CA LEU A 112 4.66 11.73 -2.38
C LEU A 112 3.89 10.62 -1.67
N LYS A 113 3.32 9.66 -2.40
CA LYS A 113 2.63 8.50 -1.83
C LYS A 113 3.56 7.66 -0.96
N LEU A 114 4.79 7.39 -1.43
CA LEU A 114 5.77 6.62 -0.67
C LEU A 114 6.22 7.36 0.58
N ILE A 115 6.42 8.68 0.55
CA ILE A 115 6.73 9.46 1.75
C ILE A 115 5.63 9.30 2.81
N LEU A 116 4.35 9.35 2.41
CA LEU A 116 3.21 9.18 3.31
C LEU A 116 3.08 7.77 3.89
N LEU A 117 3.52 6.74 3.16
CA LEU A 117 3.43 5.34 3.59
C LEU A 117 4.65 4.85 4.37
N GLU A 118 5.85 5.30 4.00
CA GLU A 118 7.12 4.84 4.59
C GLU A 118 7.54 5.66 5.82
N THR A 119 7.03 6.89 5.98
CA THR A 119 7.38 7.74 7.11
C THR A 119 6.46 7.46 8.31
N PRO A 120 7.01 7.15 9.50
CA PRO A 120 6.21 7.02 10.71
C PRO A 120 5.34 8.25 10.98
N SER A 121 4.13 8.04 11.49
CA SER A 121 3.19 9.14 11.78
C SER A 121 3.71 10.14 12.82
N CYS A 122 4.66 9.75 13.67
CA CYS A 122 5.34 10.65 14.61
C CYS A 122 6.29 11.64 13.92
N ASP A 123 6.79 11.29 12.73
CA ASP A 123 7.76 12.09 11.98
C ASP A 123 7.07 13.04 10.98
N LEU A 124 5.75 12.90 10.77
CA LEU A 124 4.94 13.74 9.89
C LEU A 124 3.89 14.50 10.69
N ASP A 125 3.96 15.83 10.65
CA ASP A 125 2.89 16.65 11.18
C ASP A 125 1.64 16.60 10.27
N LYS A 126 0.47 16.81 10.86
CA LYS A 126 -0.81 16.76 10.14
C LYS A 126 -0.88 17.77 8.98
N SER A 127 -0.20 18.91 9.08
CA SER A 127 -0.24 19.94 8.03
C SER A 127 0.55 19.51 6.80
N THR A 128 1.72 18.90 7.00
CA THR A 128 2.52 18.30 5.93
C THR A 128 1.79 17.15 5.24
N VAL A 129 1.09 16.29 5.99
CA VAL A 129 0.27 15.21 5.41
C VAL A 129 -0.82 15.78 4.49
N LEU A 130 -1.57 16.77 4.95
CA LEU A 130 -2.61 17.44 4.15
C LEU A 130 -2.02 18.15 2.93
N GLN A 131 -0.85 18.77 3.08
CA GLN A 131 -0.14 19.40 1.97
C GLN A 131 0.21 18.39 0.88
N TYR A 132 0.82 17.26 1.24
CA TYR A 132 1.22 16.22 0.28
C TYR A 132 0.00 15.59 -0.41
N GLN A 133 -1.07 15.32 0.34
CA GLN A 133 -2.34 14.85 -0.23
C GLN A 133 -2.93 15.88 -1.21
N GLY A 134 -2.91 17.16 -0.86
CA GLY A 134 -3.36 18.24 -1.74
C GLY A 134 -2.51 18.39 -3.00
N SER A 135 -1.19 18.25 -2.90
CA SER A 135 -0.28 18.25 -4.06
C SER A 135 -0.54 17.06 -4.98
N ILE A 136 -0.75 15.86 -4.45
CA ILE A 136 -1.13 14.67 -5.24
C ILE A 136 -2.41 14.96 -6.04
N LEU A 137 -3.45 15.46 -5.39
CA LEU A 137 -4.73 15.76 -6.04
C LEU A 137 -4.57 16.79 -7.16
N ARG A 138 -3.87 17.90 -6.91
CA ARG A 138 -3.63 18.94 -7.92
C ARG A 138 -2.86 18.41 -9.14
N LEU A 139 -1.86 17.56 -8.93
CA LEU A 139 -1.12 16.94 -10.03
C LEU A 139 -2.00 16.00 -10.86
N GLN A 140 -2.86 15.22 -10.22
CA GLN A 140 -3.81 14.32 -10.89
C GLN A 140 -4.84 15.12 -11.71
N GLU A 141 -5.41 16.17 -11.13
CA GLU A 141 -6.35 17.08 -11.80
C GLU A 141 -5.70 17.79 -12.99
N LEU A 142 -4.48 18.32 -12.81
CA LEU A 142 -3.72 18.98 -13.86
C LEU A 142 -3.38 18.01 -15.01
N LEU A 143 -2.94 16.79 -14.70
CA LEU A 143 -2.68 15.77 -15.72
C LEU A 143 -3.94 15.44 -16.52
N SER A 144 -5.08 15.26 -15.84
CA SER A 144 -6.38 15.05 -16.50
C SER A 144 -6.76 16.22 -17.42
N LEU A 145 -6.58 17.47 -16.94
CA LEU A 145 -6.82 18.68 -17.73
C LEU A 145 -5.93 18.71 -18.99
N LYS A 146 -4.63 18.43 -18.85
CA LYS A 146 -3.68 18.43 -19.98
C LYS A 146 -4.02 17.35 -21.01
N VAL A 147 -4.42 16.17 -20.56
CA VAL A 147 -4.92 15.11 -21.45
C VAL A 147 -6.17 15.55 -22.21
N ASN A 148 -7.09 16.28 -21.57
CA ASN A 148 -8.28 16.82 -22.23
C ASN A 148 -7.93 17.88 -23.27
N VAL A 149 -7.03 18.82 -22.96
CA VAL A 149 -6.56 19.84 -23.91
C VAL A 149 -5.88 19.19 -25.12
N ALA A 150 -4.98 18.22 -24.90
CA ALA A 150 -4.33 17.49 -25.98
C ALA A 150 -5.34 16.70 -26.84
N THR A 151 -6.36 16.10 -26.22
CA THR A 151 -7.43 15.40 -26.93
C THR A 151 -8.24 16.36 -27.80
N GLU A 152 -8.53 17.56 -27.32
CA GLU A 152 -9.23 18.59 -28.09
C GLU A 152 -8.42 19.02 -29.32
N LEU A 153 -7.13 19.28 -29.14
CA LEU A 153 -6.21 19.63 -30.23
C LEU A 153 -6.18 18.55 -31.31
N LEU A 154 -6.19 17.27 -30.91
CA LEU A 154 -6.30 16.13 -31.82
C LEU A 154 -7.63 16.14 -32.59
N LEU A 155 -8.75 16.33 -31.89
CA LEU A 155 -10.10 16.31 -32.50
C LEU A 155 -10.36 17.51 -33.43
N ARG A 156 -9.73 18.66 -33.20
CA ARG A 156 -9.80 19.82 -34.12
C ARG A 156 -9.23 19.51 -35.50
N GLN A 157 -8.33 18.54 -35.60
CA GLN A 157 -7.69 18.11 -36.85
C GLN A 157 -8.28 16.80 -37.40
N ALA A 158 -9.41 16.33 -36.86
CA ALA A 158 -9.94 15.01 -37.20
C ALA A 158 -10.22 14.81 -38.69
N SER A 159 -10.65 15.85 -39.41
CA SER A 159 -10.85 15.81 -40.87
C SER A 159 -9.58 15.47 -41.65
N ASN A 160 -8.41 15.88 -41.16
CA ASN A 160 -7.12 15.61 -41.79
C ASN A 160 -6.63 14.19 -41.52
N LEU A 161 -7.13 13.59 -40.44
CA LEU A 161 -6.81 12.25 -39.97
C LEU A 161 -7.90 11.23 -40.32
N ALA A 162 -8.85 11.62 -41.19
CA ALA A 162 -9.94 10.76 -41.60
C ALA A 162 -9.40 9.58 -42.43
N ASP A 163 -9.81 8.37 -42.04
CA ASP A 163 -9.54 7.17 -42.79
C ASP A 163 -10.32 7.18 -44.13
N LEU A 164 -9.65 6.76 -45.20
CA LEU A 164 -10.19 6.86 -46.57
C LEU A 164 -11.35 5.89 -46.80
N ASP A 165 -11.34 4.74 -46.13
CA ASP A 165 -12.32 3.68 -46.34
C ASP A 165 -13.60 3.94 -45.55
N THR A 166 -13.45 4.23 -44.25
CA THR A 166 -14.58 4.49 -43.35
C THR A 166 -15.12 5.91 -43.53
N GLY A 167 -14.26 6.88 -43.82
CA GLY A 167 -14.57 8.31 -43.84
C GLY A 167 -14.70 8.93 -42.45
N ASN A 168 -14.27 8.23 -41.40
CA ASN A 168 -14.23 8.69 -40.01
C ASN A 168 -12.77 8.74 -39.52
N MET A 169 -12.49 9.44 -38.42
CA MET A 169 -11.15 9.39 -37.81
C MET A 169 -11.08 8.25 -36.80
N GLU A 170 -10.00 7.49 -36.83
CA GLU A 170 -9.57 6.63 -35.71
C GLU A 170 -8.14 7.01 -35.32
N LYS A 171 -7.85 7.06 -34.02
CA LYS A 171 -6.49 7.23 -33.50
C LYS A 171 -6.29 6.37 -32.26
N ILE A 172 -5.19 5.64 -32.23
CA ILE A 172 -4.71 4.87 -31.08
C ILE A 172 -3.34 5.43 -30.69
N ILE A 173 -3.18 5.79 -29.43
CA ILE A 173 -1.89 6.21 -28.86
C ILE A 173 -1.62 5.33 -27.64
N LYS A 174 -0.47 4.65 -27.64
CA LYS A 174 -0.03 3.77 -26.55
C LYS A 174 1.23 4.36 -25.94
N ASP A 175 1.19 4.60 -24.64
CA ASP A 175 2.34 4.97 -23.81
C ASP A 175 2.49 3.95 -22.66
N GLU A 176 3.53 4.09 -21.84
CA GLU A 176 3.80 3.18 -20.72
C GLU A 176 2.68 3.21 -19.67
N ASN A 177 2.14 4.39 -19.38
CA ASN A 177 1.18 4.60 -18.28
C ASN A 177 -0.27 4.79 -18.77
N VAL A 178 -0.47 5.03 -20.06
CA VAL A 178 -1.77 5.41 -20.62
C VAL A 178 -1.94 4.84 -22.02
N THR A 179 -3.15 4.37 -22.32
CA THR A 179 -3.57 4.05 -23.68
C THR A 179 -4.81 4.87 -24.04
N LEU A 180 -4.74 5.61 -25.16
CA LEU A 180 -5.84 6.42 -25.67
C LEU A 180 -6.38 5.85 -26.98
N TYR A 181 -7.70 5.69 -27.06
CA TYR A 181 -8.46 5.40 -28.25
C TYR A 181 -9.44 6.54 -28.52
N VAL A 182 -9.38 7.13 -29.72
CA VAL A 182 -10.28 8.21 -30.14
C VAL A 182 -10.87 7.90 -31.50
N TRP A 183 -12.20 7.96 -31.59
CA TRP A 183 -12.93 7.85 -32.84
C TRP A 183 -13.79 9.08 -33.05
N ALA A 184 -13.74 9.73 -34.22
CA ALA A 184 -14.59 10.88 -34.54
C ALA A 184 -15.56 10.58 -35.68
N ASN A 185 -16.85 10.85 -35.44
CA ASN A 185 -17.93 10.60 -36.39
C ASN A 185 -18.06 11.73 -37.41
N LEU A 186 -17.23 11.69 -38.46
CA LEU A 186 -17.25 12.68 -39.54
C LEU A 186 -18.36 12.38 -40.56
N LYS A 187 -18.65 11.10 -40.82
CA LYS A 187 -19.56 10.65 -41.88
C LYS A 187 -21.03 10.58 -41.46
N LYS A 188 -21.32 10.39 -40.17
CA LYS A 188 -22.68 10.37 -39.59
C LYS A 188 -23.61 9.35 -40.24
N ASN A 189 -23.11 8.12 -40.42
CA ASN A 189 -23.85 7.06 -41.09
C ASN A 189 -24.66 6.22 -40.06
N PRO A 190 -26.01 6.23 -40.10
CA PRO A 190 -26.85 5.49 -39.14
C PRO A 190 -26.69 3.97 -39.20
N ARG A 191 -26.13 3.43 -40.29
CA ARG A 191 -25.84 1.99 -40.42
C ARG A 191 -24.50 1.60 -39.79
N TYR A 192 -23.62 2.57 -39.56
CA TYR A 192 -22.31 2.35 -38.96
C TYR A 192 -22.45 2.45 -37.43
N ARG A 193 -22.87 1.34 -36.81
CA ARG A 193 -23.10 1.24 -35.36
C ARG A 193 -21.97 0.56 -34.61
N THR A 194 -21.12 -0.19 -35.30
CA THR A 194 -19.98 -0.87 -34.69
C THR A 194 -18.73 -0.05 -34.94
N VAL A 195 -18.17 0.50 -33.87
CA VAL A 195 -16.88 1.22 -33.89
C VAL A 195 -15.83 0.25 -33.37
N LYS A 196 -14.97 -0.25 -34.26
CA LYS A 196 -13.82 -1.07 -33.90
C LYS A 196 -12.55 -0.36 -34.33
N PHE A 197 -11.55 -0.33 -33.46
CA PHE A 197 -10.26 0.24 -33.78
C PHE A 197 -9.45 -0.79 -34.57
N SER A 198 -8.98 -0.43 -35.76
CA SER A 198 -8.50 -1.35 -36.80
C SER A 198 -7.31 -2.23 -36.39
N GLN A 199 -6.61 -1.89 -35.30
CA GLN A 199 -5.46 -2.63 -34.77
C GLN A 199 -5.78 -3.47 -33.53
N THR A 200 -7.00 -3.41 -33.00
CA THR A 200 -7.40 -4.07 -31.76
C THR A 200 -8.81 -4.67 -31.87
N GLN A 201 -9.21 -5.44 -30.86
CA GLN A 201 -10.61 -5.86 -30.71
C GLN A 201 -11.40 -4.91 -29.82
N VAL A 202 -10.77 -3.82 -29.38
CA VAL A 202 -11.39 -2.79 -28.55
C VAL A 202 -12.35 -1.98 -29.41
N GLY A 203 -13.49 -1.61 -28.83
CA GLY A 203 -14.50 -0.89 -29.58
C GLY A 203 -15.80 -0.67 -28.82
N PHE A 204 -16.75 -0.09 -29.54
CA PHE A 204 -18.08 0.25 -29.07
C PHE A 204 -19.14 -0.24 -30.04
N GLU A 205 -20.27 -0.72 -29.53
CA GLU A 205 -21.52 -0.79 -30.30
C GLU A 205 -22.43 0.35 -29.88
N ILE A 206 -22.61 1.32 -30.78
CA ILE A 206 -23.32 2.56 -30.50
C ILE A 206 -24.76 2.56 -31.01
N PRO A 207 -25.69 3.18 -30.24
CA PRO A 207 -27.03 3.49 -30.67
C PRO A 207 -27.09 4.31 -31.96
N ARG A 208 -28.19 4.17 -32.71
CA ARG A 208 -28.41 4.90 -33.97
C ARG A 208 -28.32 6.43 -33.79
N ILE A 209 -28.76 6.95 -32.65
CA ILE A 209 -28.75 8.39 -32.37
C ILE A 209 -27.31 8.93 -32.37
N LEU A 210 -26.38 8.25 -31.70
CA LEU A 210 -24.96 8.60 -31.67
C LEU A 210 -24.30 8.44 -33.05
N ALA A 211 -24.68 7.40 -33.80
CA ALA A 211 -24.17 7.19 -35.17
C ALA A 211 -24.54 8.31 -36.14
N THR A 212 -25.58 9.11 -35.86
CA THR A 212 -25.97 10.29 -36.65
C THR A 212 -25.54 11.63 -36.06
N SER A 213 -25.08 11.65 -34.81
CA SER A 213 -24.68 12.87 -34.09
C SER A 213 -23.26 13.31 -34.42
N ASN A 214 -22.96 14.58 -34.16
CA ASN A 214 -21.62 15.16 -34.31
C ASN A 214 -20.76 14.88 -33.07
N VAL A 215 -20.43 13.60 -32.86
CA VAL A 215 -19.76 13.13 -31.65
C VAL A 215 -18.41 12.50 -31.95
N ALA A 216 -17.55 12.47 -30.93
CA ALA A 216 -16.39 11.61 -30.86
C ALA A 216 -16.51 10.67 -29.65
N LEU A 217 -16.00 9.45 -29.78
CA LEU A 217 -15.89 8.50 -28.69
C LEU A 217 -14.45 8.47 -28.22
N ARG A 218 -14.27 8.57 -26.91
CA ARG A 218 -12.97 8.45 -26.25
C ARG A 218 -13.01 7.29 -25.28
N LEU A 219 -12.00 6.42 -25.39
CA LEU A 219 -11.61 5.51 -24.34
C LEU A 219 -10.18 5.85 -23.94
N LEU A 220 -10.01 6.40 -22.73
CA LEU A 220 -8.72 6.67 -22.12
C LEU A 220 -8.51 5.64 -21.01
N HIS A 221 -7.54 4.75 -21.18
CA HIS A 221 -7.16 3.78 -20.17
C HIS A 221 -5.91 4.27 -19.44
N THR A 222 -6.03 4.65 -18.17
CA THR A 222 -4.87 4.87 -17.29
C THR A 222 -4.48 3.55 -16.66
N HIS A 223 -3.21 3.15 -16.81
CA HIS A 223 -2.69 1.89 -16.26
C HIS A 223 -2.51 1.95 -14.72
N TYR A 224 -2.79 3.11 -14.12
CA TYR A 224 -2.78 3.39 -12.70
C TYR A 224 -4.16 3.86 -12.23
N ASP A 225 -4.43 3.69 -10.94
CA ASP A 225 -5.63 4.21 -10.28
C ASP A 225 -5.34 5.56 -9.60
N HIS A 226 -6.08 6.58 -10.03
CA HIS A 226 -6.05 7.93 -9.48
C HIS A 226 -7.42 8.40 -9.00
N ILE A 227 -8.45 7.53 -9.10
CA ILE A 227 -9.82 7.84 -8.70
C ILE A 227 -10.10 7.27 -7.33
N THR A 228 -9.68 6.02 -7.06
CA THR A 228 -9.90 5.41 -5.76
C THR A 228 -9.13 6.19 -4.68
N PRO A 229 -9.81 6.68 -3.64
CA PRO A 229 -9.15 7.41 -2.56
C PRO A 229 -8.07 6.56 -1.89
N LEU A 230 -6.86 7.11 -1.76
CA LEU A 230 -5.70 6.43 -1.14
C LEU A 230 -5.90 6.16 0.35
N PHE A 231 -6.68 7.02 1.01
CA PHE A 231 -6.99 6.94 2.43
C PHE A 231 -8.51 6.94 2.55
N SER A 232 -9.09 5.78 2.88
CA SER A 232 -10.50 5.76 3.26
C SER A 232 -10.66 6.63 4.50
N THR A 233 -11.47 7.68 4.40
CA THR A 233 -11.67 8.72 5.44
C THR A 233 -12.16 8.15 6.77
N VAL A 234 -12.58 6.88 6.77
CA VAL A 234 -13.16 6.13 7.89
C VAL A 234 -12.17 5.89 9.05
N VAL A 235 -10.84 5.95 8.83
CA VAL A 235 -9.85 5.58 9.88
C VAL A 235 -9.33 6.78 10.70
N THR A 236 -9.77 8.01 10.41
CA THR A 236 -9.26 9.21 11.12
C THR A 236 -10.14 9.75 12.24
N GLU A 237 -11.29 9.13 12.53
CA GLU A 237 -12.11 9.46 13.71
C GLU A 237 -11.99 8.40 14.81
N GLU A 238 -10.77 8.10 15.27
CA GLU A 238 -10.58 7.48 16.58
C GLU A 238 -10.38 8.60 17.62
N LYS A 239 -11.39 8.97 18.41
CA LYS A 239 -11.85 8.20 19.58
C LYS A 239 -10.71 7.59 20.42
N HIS A 240 -9.61 8.34 20.60
CA HIS A 240 -8.79 8.18 21.80
C HIS A 240 -9.36 9.06 22.92
N GLY A 241 -10.54 8.66 23.41
CA GLY A 241 -10.99 9.10 24.73
C GLY A 241 -10.10 8.42 25.76
N SER A 242 -9.30 9.22 26.46
CA SER A 242 -8.48 8.81 27.61
C SER A 242 -9.30 7.96 28.58
N ILE A 243 -9.08 6.64 28.58
CA ILE A 243 -9.41 5.73 29.68
C ILE A 243 -8.11 5.47 30.44
N VAL A 244 -7.48 6.52 30.98
CA VAL A 244 -6.53 6.42 32.09
C VAL A 244 -6.67 7.67 32.95
N ALA A 245 -7.83 7.85 33.56
CA ALA A 245 -8.01 8.88 34.59
C ALA A 245 -9.18 8.55 35.53
N GLU A 246 -9.24 7.33 36.06
CA GLU A 246 -10.04 7.05 37.26
C GLU A 246 -9.48 5.81 37.95
N ASN A 247 -8.52 6.02 38.87
CA ASN A 247 -8.30 5.21 40.07
C ASN A 247 -7.13 5.78 40.88
N PHE A 248 -7.30 6.98 41.43
CA PHE A 248 -6.69 7.38 42.70
C PHE A 248 -7.57 8.47 43.35
N LYS A 249 -8.44 8.04 44.27
CA LYS A 249 -9.04 8.91 45.29
C LYS A 249 -8.62 8.37 46.65
N GLU A 250 -7.79 9.13 47.35
CA GLU A 250 -7.77 9.27 48.82
C GLU A 250 -7.35 10.74 49.07
N GLU A 251 -8.34 11.59 49.41
CA GLU A 251 -8.45 12.33 50.70
C GLU A 251 -7.30 13.35 50.90
N GLU A 252 -7.55 14.67 50.87
CA GLU A 252 -8.10 15.42 52.00
C GLU A 252 -8.81 16.75 51.61
N ARG A 253 -9.67 17.17 52.54
CA ARG A 253 -10.55 18.36 52.62
C ARG A 253 -9.74 19.67 52.58
N THR A 254 -10.22 20.83 52.13
CA THR A 254 -11.33 21.63 52.71
C THR A 254 -11.75 22.80 51.79
N GLU A 255 -13.06 22.89 51.57
CA GLU A 255 -13.96 24.06 51.68
C GLU A 255 -13.63 25.45 51.06
N LYS A 256 -14.53 25.85 50.13
CA LYS A 256 -15.27 27.14 50.00
C LYS A 256 -14.46 28.37 49.52
N ALA A 257 -14.91 29.23 48.60
CA ALA A 257 -16.27 29.59 48.19
C ALA A 257 -16.32 30.20 46.77
N VAL A 258 -17.46 29.96 46.10
CA VAL A 258 -18.07 30.68 44.94
C VAL A 258 -19.06 31.69 45.60
N PRO A 259 -19.52 32.84 45.02
CA PRO A 259 -20.15 32.92 43.68
C PRO A 259 -19.98 34.25 42.89
N GLU A 260 -19.93 34.15 41.55
CA GLU A 260 -20.99 34.43 40.54
C GLU A 260 -21.38 35.91 40.39
N GLU A 261 -21.30 36.39 39.15
CA GLU A 261 -22.36 37.09 38.37
C GLU A 261 -21.70 37.59 37.05
N ASN A 262 -21.89 36.94 35.89
CA ASN A 262 -23.00 36.97 34.94
C ASN A 262 -23.27 38.32 34.20
N VAL A 263 -23.09 38.22 32.88
CA VAL A 263 -23.88 38.82 31.76
C VAL A 263 -23.30 40.05 31.01
N PHE A 264 -22.94 39.74 29.75
CA PHE A 264 -22.99 40.48 28.48
C PHE A 264 -23.59 41.91 28.43
N THR A 265 -22.97 42.79 27.62
CA THR A 265 -23.56 43.36 26.39
C THR A 265 -22.53 44.08 25.50
N GLU A 266 -22.83 44.10 24.21
CA GLU A 266 -22.19 44.68 23.03
C GLU A 266 -21.99 46.22 23.03
N GLU A 267 -21.05 46.67 22.19
CA GLU A 267 -21.17 47.68 21.10
C GLU A 267 -20.13 48.85 21.06
N ALA A 268 -19.42 48.89 19.93
CA ALA A 268 -18.94 50.03 19.10
C ALA A 268 -18.15 51.22 19.69
N ALA A 269 -16.97 51.50 19.11
CA ALA A 269 -16.68 52.72 18.30
C ALA A 269 -15.16 52.95 18.07
N ASP A 270 -14.80 53.09 16.80
CA ASP A 270 -13.85 54.01 16.14
C ASP A 270 -12.62 54.57 16.89
N GLU A 271 -11.43 54.39 16.30
CA GLU A 271 -10.74 55.44 15.54
C GLU A 271 -9.42 54.92 14.95
N ALA A 272 -9.39 54.85 13.62
CA ALA A 272 -8.19 54.80 12.80
C ALA A 272 -8.28 55.92 11.77
N GLU A 273 -7.34 56.87 11.79
CA GLU A 273 -6.60 57.41 10.63
C GLU A 273 -5.95 58.76 10.94
N GLN A 274 -4.67 58.89 10.57
CA GLN A 274 -3.97 60.04 9.97
C GLN A 274 -2.45 59.83 10.18
N LEU A 275 -1.52 59.81 9.21
CA LEU A 275 -1.47 60.27 7.81
C LEU A 275 -0.33 59.54 7.05
N LYS A 276 -0.59 59.16 5.79
CA LYS A 276 0.38 59.14 4.65
C LYS A 276 0.39 60.57 4.05
N ALA A 277 1.31 61.07 3.22
CA ALA A 277 2.33 60.57 2.30
C ALA A 277 3.44 61.67 2.21
N GLU A 278 4.64 61.47 1.68
CA GLU A 278 5.07 61.57 0.26
C GLU A 278 6.58 61.99 0.37
N GLU A 279 7.56 61.40 -0.30
CA GLU A 279 7.94 61.68 -1.70
C GLU A 279 9.04 60.70 -2.18
N GLU A 280 9.06 60.50 -3.50
CA GLU A 280 9.86 59.57 -4.30
C GLU A 280 11.29 60.07 -4.67
N ARG A 281 12.19 59.09 -4.93
CA ARG A 281 13.28 59.02 -5.95
C ARG A 281 14.46 60.02 -5.94
N GLU A 282 15.70 59.49 -5.83
CA GLU A 282 16.62 59.22 -6.96
C GLU A 282 18.04 58.74 -6.50
N LEU A 283 18.48 57.63 -7.14
CA LEU A 283 19.83 57.30 -7.67
C LEU A 283 21.07 57.02 -6.77
N SER A 284 21.44 55.73 -6.75
CA SER A 284 22.75 55.09 -7.07
C SER A 284 24.05 55.43 -6.31
N SER A 285 24.70 54.38 -5.75
CA SER A 285 26.11 54.01 -6.02
C SER A 285 26.51 52.66 -5.38
N ILE A 286 27.28 51.86 -6.13
CA ILE A 286 27.96 50.60 -5.76
C ILE A 286 29.28 50.96 -5.04
N PRO A 287 29.83 50.12 -4.12
CA PRO A 287 30.94 49.24 -4.54
C PRO A 287 30.93 47.82 -3.93
N GLU A 288 31.47 46.90 -4.73
CA GLU A 288 31.93 45.56 -4.39
C GLU A 288 33.08 45.63 -3.35
N GLU A 289 33.18 44.64 -2.44
CA GLU A 289 34.48 44.27 -1.86
C GLU A 289 34.55 42.77 -1.52
N GLU A 290 35.65 42.17 -1.98
CA GLU A 290 36.02 40.76 -1.97
C GLU A 290 36.34 40.25 -0.55
N VAL A 291 35.82 39.08 -0.17
CA VAL A 291 36.28 38.36 1.03
C VAL A 291 37.43 37.44 0.66
N LYS A 292 38.65 37.80 1.11
CA LYS A 292 39.82 36.93 1.10
C LYS A 292 39.81 35.97 2.29
N PHE A 293 39.98 34.69 1.96
CA PHE A 293 40.33 33.60 2.87
C PHE A 293 41.82 33.66 3.26
N ASP A 294 42.13 33.38 4.52
CA ASP A 294 43.43 32.81 4.92
C ASP A 294 43.22 31.81 6.09
N PRO A 295 43.80 30.59 6.07
CA PRO A 295 43.54 29.54 7.05
C PRO A 295 44.64 29.52 8.13
N THR A 296 44.25 29.43 9.41
CA THR A 296 45.20 29.19 10.50
C THR A 296 44.78 28.01 11.37
N VAL A 297 45.38 26.86 11.08
CA VAL A 297 45.95 25.85 12.00
C VAL A 297 45.29 25.74 13.38
N ASP A 298 44.38 24.78 13.53
CA ASP A 298 43.87 24.37 14.83
C ASP A 298 44.96 23.68 15.66
N THR A 299 45.29 24.35 16.77
CA THR A 299 46.13 23.81 17.83
C THR A 299 45.26 22.92 18.73
N VAL A 300 45.70 21.67 18.90
CA VAL A 300 45.11 20.68 19.80
C VAL A 300 44.91 21.29 21.19
N THR A 301 43.65 21.56 21.54
CA THR A 301 43.25 21.88 22.91
C THR A 301 42.41 20.70 23.39
N GLN A 302 43.00 19.86 24.25
CA GLN A 302 42.27 18.83 24.97
C GLN A 302 41.17 19.50 25.79
N LYS A 303 39.91 19.37 25.34
CA LYS A 303 38.75 19.57 26.20
C LYS A 303 38.70 18.37 27.14
N ILE A 304 38.96 18.65 28.42
CA ILE A 304 38.51 17.79 29.51
C ILE A 304 36.99 17.99 29.54
N SER A 305 36.22 16.96 29.18
CA SER A 305 34.77 16.95 29.36
C SER A 305 34.48 16.84 30.86
N ASP A 306 33.58 17.71 31.35
CA ASP A 306 33.04 17.60 32.71
C ASP A 306 32.15 16.34 32.79
N PRO A 307 32.29 15.50 33.83
CA PRO A 307 31.53 14.24 33.94
C PRO A 307 30.01 14.44 34.06
N GLU A 308 29.55 15.63 34.48
CA GLU A 308 28.12 15.95 34.59
C GLU A 308 27.46 16.24 33.22
N GLU A 309 28.22 16.72 32.22
CA GLU A 309 27.72 16.88 30.85
C GLU A 309 27.65 15.54 30.10
N GLU A 310 28.56 14.59 30.40
CA GLU A 310 28.52 13.24 29.84
C GLU A 310 27.33 12.42 30.40
N GLU A 311 27.06 12.46 31.72
CA GLU A 311 25.91 11.75 32.30
C GLU A 311 24.55 12.27 31.80
N SER A 312 24.42 13.58 31.59
CA SER A 312 23.19 14.20 31.06
C SER A 312 22.96 13.90 29.58
N GLN A 313 24.02 13.84 28.75
CA GLN A 313 23.91 13.41 27.35
C GLN A 313 23.62 11.91 27.23
N THR A 314 24.20 11.07 28.10
CA THR A 314 23.97 9.62 28.10
C THR A 314 22.52 9.28 28.45
N THR A 315 21.95 9.99 29.44
CA THR A 315 20.55 9.80 29.85
C THR A 315 19.55 10.26 28.79
N GLN A 316 19.84 11.35 28.06
CA GLN A 316 19.03 11.79 26.91
C GLN A 316 19.05 10.76 25.77
N PHE A 317 20.22 10.23 25.42
CA PHE A 317 20.36 9.20 24.38
C PHE A 317 19.60 7.91 24.71
N GLU A 318 19.65 7.47 25.98
CA GLU A 318 18.88 6.32 26.43
C GLU A 318 17.36 6.53 26.33
N LEU A 319 16.88 7.72 26.69
CA LEU A 319 15.47 8.11 26.56
C LEU A 319 15.01 8.11 25.11
N GLU A 320 15.78 8.73 24.20
CA GLU A 320 15.49 8.75 22.77
C GLU A 320 15.41 7.33 22.18
N ARG A 321 16.35 6.45 22.58
CA ARG A 321 16.35 5.06 22.13
C ARG A 321 15.13 4.28 22.63
N LYS A 322 14.71 4.51 23.88
CA LYS A 322 13.49 3.89 24.44
C LYS A 322 12.24 4.36 23.70
N LEU A 323 12.11 5.67 23.48
CA LEU A 323 11.00 6.25 22.74
C LEU A 323 10.92 5.70 21.30
N LEU A 324 12.06 5.57 20.62
CA LEU A 324 12.13 4.97 19.29
C LEU A 324 11.70 3.50 19.30
N SER A 325 12.13 2.74 20.31
CA SER A 325 11.73 1.33 20.48
C SER A 325 10.22 1.18 20.67
N GLU A 326 9.60 2.02 21.51
CA GLU A 326 8.15 2.06 21.71
C GLU A 326 7.41 2.42 20.43
N THR A 327 7.91 3.42 19.70
CA THR A 327 7.36 3.86 18.41
C THR A 327 7.39 2.74 17.37
N VAL A 328 8.52 2.06 17.22
CA VAL A 328 8.67 0.91 16.30
C VAL A 328 7.74 -0.22 16.71
N SER A 329 7.57 -0.47 18.00
CA SER A 329 6.66 -1.51 18.48
C SER A 329 5.20 -1.18 18.18
N ALA A 330 4.78 0.07 18.40
CA ALA A 330 3.42 0.51 18.07
C ALA A 330 3.15 0.42 16.56
N ALA A 331 4.11 0.84 15.72
CA ALA A 331 4.00 0.75 14.27
C ALA A 331 3.94 -0.70 13.76
N GLN A 332 4.67 -1.63 14.38
CA GLN A 332 4.60 -3.05 14.03
C GLN A 332 3.28 -3.70 14.48
N LEU A 333 2.73 -3.29 15.63
CA LEU A 333 1.44 -3.77 16.12
C LEU A 333 0.30 -3.34 15.21
N SER A 334 0.29 -2.08 14.76
CA SER A 334 -0.77 -1.57 13.88
C SER A 334 -0.87 -2.30 12.53
N LEU A 335 0.21 -2.96 12.08
CA LEU A 335 0.18 -3.79 10.86
C LEU A 335 -0.64 -5.09 11.02
N ILE A 336 -0.84 -5.56 12.25
CA ILE A 336 -1.49 -6.85 12.54
C ILE A 336 -2.75 -6.74 13.41
N GLU A 337 -3.06 -5.54 13.89
CA GLU A 337 -4.31 -5.27 14.58
C GLU A 337 -5.49 -5.31 13.60
N ASN A 338 -6.52 -6.07 13.99
CA ASN A 338 -7.77 -6.15 13.26
C ASN A 338 -8.74 -5.13 13.83
N VAL A 339 -9.56 -4.51 12.98
CA VAL A 339 -10.66 -3.66 13.44
C VAL A 339 -11.74 -4.53 14.08
N LEU A 340 -12.37 -4.05 15.15
CA LEU A 340 -13.38 -4.82 15.89
C LEU A 340 -14.75 -4.85 15.20
N GLU A 341 -15.07 -3.80 14.44
CA GLU A 341 -16.37 -3.59 13.82
C GLU A 341 -16.22 -3.47 12.30
N MET A 342 -17.16 -4.07 11.59
CA MET A 342 -17.28 -3.90 10.15
C MET A 342 -17.78 -2.47 9.86
N PRO A 343 -17.31 -1.81 8.77
CA PRO A 343 -17.84 -0.51 8.37
C PRO A 343 -19.37 -0.52 8.22
N GLU A 344 -19.98 0.66 8.34
CA GLU A 344 -21.43 0.87 8.30
C GLU A 344 -22.11 0.28 7.06
N THR A 345 -23.44 0.20 7.10
CA THR A 345 -24.26 -0.29 5.99
C THR A 345 -24.06 0.57 4.74
N LEU A 346 -23.46 -0.03 3.72
CA LEU A 346 -23.25 0.57 2.41
C LEU A 346 -24.58 0.88 1.71
N GLU A 347 -24.57 1.89 0.85
CA GLU A 347 -25.71 2.17 -0.02
C GLU A 347 -25.98 1.00 -0.97
N PRO A 348 -27.23 0.83 -1.47
CA PRO A 348 -27.50 -0.14 -2.52
C PRO A 348 -26.57 0.05 -3.71
N TYR A 349 -25.93 -1.04 -4.14
CA TYR A 349 -24.98 -1.12 -5.25
C TYR A 349 -23.61 -0.47 -5.02
N GLU A 350 -23.37 0.17 -3.86
CA GLU A 350 -22.05 0.64 -3.46
C GLU A 350 -21.10 -0.56 -3.29
N VAL A 351 -19.92 -0.44 -3.90
CA VAL A 351 -18.92 -1.50 -3.88
C VAL A 351 -18.14 -1.41 -2.58
N ASN A 352 -18.14 -2.51 -1.84
CA ASN A 352 -17.34 -2.65 -0.64
C ASN A 352 -15.84 -2.77 -0.98
N MET A 353 -15.12 -1.66 -0.92
CA MET A 353 -13.66 -1.62 -1.19
C MET A 353 -12.82 -2.32 -0.11
N CYS A 354 -13.42 -2.72 1.03
CA CYS A 354 -12.75 -3.58 2.00
C CYS A 354 -12.77 -5.05 1.57
N HIS A 355 -13.72 -5.45 0.72
CA HIS A 355 -13.85 -6.80 0.17
C HIS A 355 -13.24 -6.91 -1.23
N PHE A 356 -13.43 -5.89 -2.08
CA PHE A 356 -12.99 -5.89 -3.46
C PHE A 356 -11.83 -4.93 -3.69
N ALA A 357 -10.91 -5.31 -4.57
CA ALA A 357 -9.78 -4.47 -4.99
C ALA A 357 -9.87 -4.13 -6.49
N PRO A 358 -9.63 -2.86 -6.87
CA PRO A 358 -9.55 -2.46 -8.27
C PRO A 358 -8.23 -2.92 -8.89
N LEU A 359 -8.28 -3.39 -10.14
CA LEU A 359 -7.15 -3.96 -10.86
C LEU A 359 -7.13 -3.53 -12.32
N GLY A 360 -5.91 -3.36 -12.84
CA GLY A 360 -5.70 -3.01 -14.25
C GLY A 360 -5.93 -1.53 -14.56
N GLY A 361 -6.06 -0.67 -13.55
CA GLY A 361 -6.20 0.78 -13.71
C GLY A 361 -7.65 1.22 -13.99
N VAL A 362 -7.81 2.37 -14.65
CA VAL A 362 -9.11 3.02 -14.85
C VAL A 362 -9.36 3.28 -16.33
N TYR A 363 -10.55 2.92 -16.80
CA TYR A 363 -11.01 3.15 -18.16
C TYR A 363 -12.02 4.31 -18.16
N HIS A 364 -11.63 5.45 -18.70
CA HIS A 364 -12.50 6.61 -18.87
C HIS A 364 -13.22 6.50 -20.21
N LEU A 365 -14.50 6.16 -20.15
CA LEU A 365 -15.38 6.06 -21.31
C LEU A 365 -16.14 7.38 -21.46
N GLU A 366 -16.01 8.04 -22.60
CA GLU A 366 -16.65 9.33 -22.80
C GLU A 366 -17.16 9.51 -24.24
N ILE A 367 -18.26 10.26 -24.34
CA ILE A 367 -18.77 10.78 -25.60
C ILE A 367 -18.52 12.29 -25.55
N LEU A 368 -17.88 12.79 -26.59
CA LEU A 368 -17.42 14.17 -26.70
C LEU A 368 -18.15 14.84 -27.87
N GLU A 369 -18.41 16.13 -27.76
CA GLU A 369 -18.85 16.91 -28.92
C GLU A 369 -17.69 17.04 -29.89
N LEU A 370 -17.92 16.74 -31.17
CA LEU A 370 -16.90 16.91 -32.17
C LEU A 370 -16.67 18.41 -32.46
N PRO A 371 -15.46 18.96 -32.24
CA PRO A 371 -15.17 20.36 -32.52
C PRO A 371 -15.40 20.72 -33.99
N PRO A 372 -15.65 22.00 -34.32
CA PRO A 372 -15.78 22.44 -35.71
C PRO A 372 -14.57 22.07 -36.54
N GLN A 373 -14.79 21.29 -37.60
CA GLN A 373 -13.72 20.82 -38.47
C GLN A 373 -13.32 21.89 -39.48
N SER A 374 -12.03 21.90 -39.85
CA SER A 374 -11.49 22.85 -40.82
C SER A 374 -12.12 22.66 -42.20
N LYS A 375 -12.39 23.75 -42.91
CA LYS A 375 -13.01 23.74 -44.24
C LYS A 375 -12.19 24.56 -45.24
N PRO A 376 -11.92 24.02 -46.44
CA PRO A 376 -11.33 24.80 -47.52
C PRO A 376 -12.39 25.77 -48.08
N VAL A 377 -12.15 27.07 -47.98
CA VAL A 377 -13.01 28.13 -48.52
C VAL A 377 -12.16 29.12 -49.30
N LYS A 378 -12.40 29.24 -50.61
CA LYS A 378 -11.73 30.20 -51.50
C LYS A 378 -10.19 30.19 -51.40
N GLY A 379 -9.59 29.01 -51.29
CA GLY A 379 -8.13 28.83 -51.19
C GLY A 379 -7.54 28.97 -49.79
N TRP A 380 -8.35 29.29 -48.77
CA TRP A 380 -7.97 29.31 -47.36
C TRP A 380 -8.53 28.08 -46.64
N VAL A 381 -7.86 27.64 -45.57
CA VAL A 381 -8.41 26.65 -44.62
C VAL A 381 -8.87 27.42 -43.39
N LEU A 382 -10.18 27.47 -43.16
CA LEU A 382 -10.78 28.14 -42.00
C LEU A 382 -11.18 27.09 -40.97
N ALA A 383 -10.88 27.35 -39.70
CA ALA A 383 -11.32 26.55 -38.56
C ALA A 383 -11.92 27.49 -37.51
N GLU A 384 -13.08 27.11 -36.98
CA GLU A 384 -13.72 27.81 -35.87
C GLU A 384 -13.16 27.26 -34.55
N ILE A 385 -12.74 28.15 -33.66
CA ILE A 385 -12.16 27.80 -32.37
C ILE A 385 -13.16 28.17 -31.28
N ARG A 386 -13.66 27.19 -30.55
CA ARG A 386 -14.51 27.39 -29.36
C ARG A 386 -13.64 27.80 -28.17
N GLN A 387 -14.15 28.69 -27.31
CA GLN A 387 -13.46 29.12 -26.09
C GLN A 387 -13.60 28.13 -24.93
N GLU A 388 -14.68 27.34 -24.93
CA GLU A 388 -15.10 26.48 -23.80
C GLU A 388 -14.33 25.14 -23.72
N GLY A 389 -13.34 24.91 -24.59
CA GLY A 389 -12.51 23.71 -24.59
C GLY A 389 -13.24 22.42 -25.02
N LEU A 390 -12.75 21.27 -24.56
CA LEU A 390 -13.34 19.96 -24.85
C LEU A 390 -14.70 19.78 -24.15
N GLN A 391 -15.76 19.64 -24.93
CA GLN A 391 -17.13 19.50 -24.42
C GLN A 391 -17.59 18.03 -24.39
N LYS A 392 -18.25 17.63 -23.31
CA LYS A 392 -18.89 16.30 -23.18
C LYS A 392 -20.26 16.31 -23.87
N PHE A 393 -20.59 15.22 -24.53
CA PHE A 393 -21.92 15.00 -25.10
C PHE A 393 -22.71 14.08 -24.17
N THR A 394 -23.82 14.59 -23.62
CA THR A 394 -24.62 13.84 -22.64
C THR A 394 -25.50 12.78 -23.32
N TYR A 395 -25.35 11.54 -22.89
CA TYR A 395 -26.16 10.40 -23.33
C TYR A 395 -26.40 9.45 -22.14
N PRO A 396 -27.66 9.14 -21.80
CA PRO A 396 -28.90 9.72 -22.33
C PRO A 396 -29.05 11.21 -21.98
N PRO A 397 -29.77 12.03 -22.78
CA PRO A 397 -30.01 13.44 -22.47
C PRO A 397 -30.87 13.64 -21.21
N GLU A 398 -30.49 14.58 -20.35
CA GLU A 398 -31.09 14.82 -19.01
C GLU A 398 -32.57 15.25 -19.04
N ASN A 399 -33.03 15.90 -20.11
CA ASN A 399 -34.36 16.52 -20.18
C ASN A 399 -35.27 15.90 -21.25
N THR A 400 -35.74 14.68 -21.03
CA THR A 400 -36.89 14.15 -21.80
C THR A 400 -38.14 14.19 -20.91
N GLU A 401 -38.95 15.23 -21.06
CA GLU A 401 -40.33 15.25 -20.57
C GLU A 401 -41.08 14.11 -21.27
N GLU A 402 -41.42 13.07 -20.50
CA GLU A 402 -42.04 11.81 -20.92
C GLU A 402 -41.16 10.93 -21.84
N PRO A 403 -40.60 9.81 -21.34
CA PRO A 403 -39.97 8.83 -22.21
C PRO A 403 -41.06 8.17 -23.07
N ASP A 404 -41.10 8.52 -24.35
CA ASP A 404 -41.77 7.69 -25.35
C ASP A 404 -41.21 6.25 -25.19
N PRO A 405 -42.04 5.19 -25.06
CA PRO A 405 -41.55 3.82 -24.99
C PRO A 405 -40.72 3.40 -26.23
N GLU A 406 -40.82 4.14 -27.35
CA GLU A 406 -39.92 4.01 -28.51
C GLU A 406 -38.60 4.80 -28.39
N SER A 407 -38.51 5.74 -27.44
CA SER A 407 -37.33 6.54 -27.08
C SER A 407 -36.55 5.92 -25.90
N ALA A 408 -36.49 4.59 -25.83
CA ALA A 408 -35.49 3.94 -24.99
C ALA A 408 -34.10 4.34 -25.50
N PHE A 409 -33.27 4.92 -24.65
CA PHE A 409 -31.86 5.16 -24.94
C PHE A 409 -31.11 3.86 -24.64
N PRO A 410 -30.80 3.01 -25.65
CA PRO A 410 -30.19 1.73 -25.36
C PRO A 410 -28.78 1.91 -24.79
N PRO A 411 -28.32 0.98 -23.92
CA PRO A 411 -26.97 1.00 -23.42
C PRO A 411 -25.96 0.87 -24.55
N ILE A 412 -24.73 1.31 -24.27
CA ILE A 412 -23.61 1.21 -25.19
C ILE A 412 -22.83 -0.04 -24.83
N GLU A 413 -22.63 -0.93 -25.80
CA GLU A 413 -21.76 -2.08 -25.59
C GLU A 413 -20.31 -1.64 -25.76
N VAL A 414 -19.46 -2.03 -24.83
CA VAL A 414 -18.03 -1.71 -24.80
C VAL A 414 -17.26 -3.03 -24.80
N THR A 415 -16.27 -3.14 -25.68
CA THR A 415 -15.29 -4.24 -25.65
C THR A 415 -13.93 -3.68 -25.31
N LEU A 416 -13.31 -4.19 -24.25
CA LEU A 416 -12.00 -3.79 -23.74
C LEU A 416 -11.02 -4.96 -23.79
N GLU A 417 -9.74 -4.64 -23.91
CA GLU A 417 -8.65 -5.60 -23.69
C GLU A 417 -8.04 -5.33 -22.31
N ILE A 418 -8.01 -6.36 -21.45
CA ILE A 418 -7.43 -6.25 -20.12
C ILE A 418 -5.92 -6.14 -20.23
N HIS A 419 -5.30 -5.16 -19.57
CA HIS A 419 -3.87 -4.88 -19.68
C HIS A 419 -2.98 -5.95 -19.01
N GLU A 420 -1.87 -6.31 -19.65
CA GLU A 420 -0.95 -7.43 -19.28
C GLU A 420 -0.37 -7.41 -17.88
N SER A 421 -0.33 -6.24 -17.24
CA SER A 421 0.15 -6.12 -15.86
C SER A 421 -0.77 -6.78 -14.83
N ALA A 422 -2.08 -6.92 -15.11
CA ALA A 422 -3.06 -7.40 -14.15
C ALA A 422 -3.46 -8.86 -14.39
N ILE A 423 -3.47 -9.66 -13.31
CA ILE A 423 -3.98 -11.03 -13.30
C ILE A 423 -5.29 -11.07 -12.52
N PHE A 424 -6.32 -11.63 -13.18
CA PHE A 424 -7.57 -12.00 -12.55
C PHE A 424 -7.64 -13.52 -12.33
N PHE A 425 -7.97 -13.91 -11.11
CA PHE A 425 -8.14 -15.32 -10.72
C PHE A 425 -9.57 -15.82 -10.94
N GLU A 426 -10.52 -14.89 -10.83
CA GLU A 426 -11.93 -15.06 -11.12
C GLU A 426 -12.33 -14.22 -12.34
N ASP A 427 -13.59 -14.32 -12.77
CA ASP A 427 -14.09 -13.44 -13.82
C ASP A 427 -14.19 -12.00 -13.28
N PRO A 428 -13.60 -11.00 -13.96
CA PRO A 428 -13.57 -9.63 -13.49
C PRO A 428 -14.98 -9.03 -13.45
N GLN A 429 -15.29 -8.30 -12.39
CA GLN A 429 -16.51 -7.48 -12.35
C GLN A 429 -16.20 -6.06 -12.81
N VAL A 430 -17.15 -5.44 -13.51
CA VAL A 430 -17.03 -4.06 -13.99
C VAL A 430 -17.85 -3.16 -13.08
N VAL A 431 -17.23 -2.11 -12.57
CA VAL A 431 -17.88 -1.12 -11.71
C VAL A 431 -17.64 0.28 -12.26
N ARG A 432 -18.64 1.15 -12.08
CA ARG A 432 -18.62 2.54 -12.56
C ARG A 432 -18.39 3.51 -11.39
N TRP A 433 -17.72 4.61 -11.66
CA TRP A 433 -17.50 5.66 -10.66
C TRP A 433 -18.74 6.52 -10.50
N ASP A 434 -19.14 6.77 -9.25
CA ASP A 434 -20.10 7.81 -8.90
C ASP A 434 -19.35 9.09 -8.52
N ALA A 435 -19.49 10.13 -9.35
CA ALA A 435 -18.82 11.40 -9.13
C ALA A 435 -19.42 12.20 -7.97
N GLU A 436 -20.72 12.04 -7.68
CA GLU A 436 -21.40 12.75 -6.58
C GLU A 436 -21.07 12.09 -5.24
N GLY A 437 -21.24 10.76 -5.19
CA GLY A 437 -20.95 9.96 -4.01
C GLY A 437 -19.46 9.76 -3.72
N LYS A 438 -18.60 9.86 -4.75
CA LYS A 438 -17.17 9.55 -4.69
C LYS A 438 -16.86 8.10 -4.28
N PHE A 439 -17.63 7.15 -4.81
CA PHE A 439 -17.41 5.72 -4.62
C PHE A 439 -17.72 4.91 -5.89
N TRP A 440 -17.29 3.65 -5.90
CA TRP A 440 -17.57 2.74 -7.00
C TRP A 440 -18.95 2.08 -6.85
N ARG A 441 -19.67 1.92 -7.96
CA ARG A 441 -21.00 1.31 -8.01
C ARG A 441 -21.08 0.16 -9.01
N SER A 442 -21.92 -0.82 -8.70
CA SER A 442 -22.15 -2.03 -9.51
C SER A 442 -23.40 -1.97 -10.40
N ASP A 443 -24.22 -0.94 -10.29
CA ASP A 443 -25.40 -0.72 -11.13
C ASP A 443 -25.05 -0.05 -12.47
N GLY A 444 -25.97 -0.10 -13.44
CA GLY A 444 -25.78 0.51 -14.76
C GLY A 444 -24.81 -0.22 -15.69
N VAL A 445 -24.33 -1.40 -15.27
CA VAL A 445 -23.50 -2.31 -16.06
C VAL A 445 -24.21 -3.66 -16.18
N THR A 446 -24.36 -4.16 -17.40
CA THR A 446 -25.03 -5.43 -17.70
C THR A 446 -24.28 -6.22 -18.76
N CYS A 447 -24.71 -7.47 -19.01
CA CYS A 447 -24.18 -8.32 -20.09
C CYS A 447 -22.65 -8.50 -20.08
N VAL A 448 -22.05 -8.60 -18.88
CA VAL A 448 -20.60 -8.78 -18.74
C VAL A 448 -20.19 -10.18 -19.21
N TYR A 449 -19.28 -10.23 -20.18
CA TYR A 449 -18.72 -11.46 -20.73
C TYR A 449 -17.20 -11.33 -20.84
N TYR A 450 -16.47 -12.27 -20.23
CA TYR A 450 -15.02 -12.30 -20.25
C TYR A 450 -14.48 -13.49 -21.05
N ASN A 451 -13.74 -13.20 -22.12
CA ASN A 451 -12.94 -14.19 -22.83
C ASN A 451 -11.53 -14.21 -22.25
N ARG A 452 -11.25 -15.19 -21.38
CA ARG A 452 -9.95 -15.35 -20.71
C ARG A 452 -8.77 -15.65 -21.64
N GLU A 453 -9.01 -16.28 -22.78
CA GLU A 453 -7.94 -16.63 -23.75
C GLU A 453 -7.43 -15.39 -24.47
N ASN A 454 -8.34 -14.54 -24.94
CA ASN A 454 -8.03 -13.32 -25.67
C ASN A 454 -7.94 -12.08 -24.77
N ARG A 455 -8.28 -12.23 -23.48
CA ARG A 455 -8.33 -11.14 -22.48
C ARG A 455 -9.28 -10.01 -22.87
N LEU A 456 -10.36 -10.37 -23.55
CA LEU A 456 -11.38 -9.44 -24.02
C LEU A 456 -12.56 -9.47 -23.06
N LEU A 457 -12.94 -8.29 -22.58
CA LEU A 457 -14.09 -8.08 -21.72
C LEU A 457 -15.11 -7.25 -22.47
N THR A 458 -16.32 -7.80 -22.65
CA THR A 458 -17.45 -7.10 -23.26
C THR A 458 -18.52 -6.87 -22.22
N PHE A 459 -19.07 -5.66 -22.15
CA PHE A 459 -20.19 -5.31 -21.25
C PHE A 459 -21.03 -4.18 -21.84
N SER A 460 -22.27 -4.05 -21.37
CA SER A 460 -23.17 -2.95 -21.71
C SER A 460 -23.24 -1.95 -20.57
N ILE A 461 -23.15 -0.66 -20.88
CA ILE A 461 -23.20 0.43 -19.89
C ILE A 461 -24.27 1.47 -20.25
N ASP A 462 -25.03 1.90 -19.25
CA ASP A 462 -26.14 2.85 -19.43
C ASP A 462 -25.64 4.30 -19.53
N THR A 463 -24.68 4.67 -18.66
CA THR A 463 -24.12 6.02 -18.57
C THR A 463 -22.60 5.96 -18.69
N MET A 464 -22.04 6.74 -19.62
CA MET A 464 -20.60 6.82 -19.82
C MET A 464 -19.90 7.51 -18.64
N GLY A 465 -18.72 7.01 -18.28
CA GLY A 465 -17.90 7.55 -17.22
C GLY A 465 -16.67 6.69 -16.94
N PRO A 466 -15.94 6.98 -15.86
CA PRO A 466 -14.85 6.11 -15.42
C PRO A 466 -15.39 4.76 -14.96
N VAL A 467 -14.77 3.69 -15.44
CA VAL A 467 -15.00 2.32 -14.99
C VAL A 467 -13.69 1.66 -14.60
N THR A 468 -13.73 0.76 -13.62
CA THR A 468 -12.59 -0.09 -13.28
C THR A 468 -13.05 -1.55 -13.18
N LEU A 469 -12.07 -2.44 -13.15
CA LEU A 469 -12.28 -3.87 -12.99
C LEU A 469 -11.92 -4.25 -11.56
N ILE A 470 -12.79 -5.00 -10.90
CA ILE A 470 -12.55 -5.46 -9.53
C ILE A 470 -12.51 -6.98 -9.45
N GLN A 471 -11.82 -7.48 -8.43
CA GLN A 471 -11.89 -8.87 -7.97
C GLN A 471 -11.92 -8.91 -6.44
N ASP A 472 -12.26 -10.06 -5.88
CA ASP A 472 -12.10 -10.32 -4.45
C ASP A 472 -10.64 -10.06 -4.03
N ALA A 473 -10.45 -9.12 -3.10
CA ALA A 473 -9.13 -8.75 -2.57
C ALA A 473 -8.48 -9.92 -1.82
N HIS A 474 -9.28 -10.90 -1.37
CA HIS A 474 -8.91 -12.03 -0.55
C HIS A 474 -8.83 -13.35 -1.32
N VAL A 475 -8.93 -13.33 -2.64
CA VAL A 475 -8.93 -14.54 -3.50
C VAL A 475 -7.73 -15.50 -3.29
N ASN A 476 -6.62 -14.98 -2.75
CA ASN A 476 -5.39 -15.71 -2.45
C ASN A 476 -5.21 -16.04 -0.96
N MET A 477 -6.25 -15.86 -0.15
CA MET A 477 -6.30 -16.14 1.28
C MET A 477 -7.50 -17.08 1.57
N PRO A 478 -7.40 -18.01 2.54
CA PRO A 478 -6.22 -18.30 3.35
C PRO A 478 -5.13 -19.04 2.54
N TYR A 479 -3.91 -19.07 3.07
CA TYR A 479 -2.77 -19.74 2.47
C TYR A 479 -2.85 -21.26 2.70
N GLN A 480 -2.41 -22.05 1.72
CA GLN A 480 -2.34 -23.51 1.83
C GLN A 480 -1.07 -23.97 2.57
N SER A 481 0.04 -23.25 2.36
CA SER A 481 1.30 -23.48 3.06
C SER A 481 2.24 -22.30 2.87
N TRP A 482 3.24 -22.19 3.75
CA TRP A 482 4.32 -21.22 3.64
C TRP A 482 5.62 -21.81 4.18
N GLU A 483 6.75 -21.28 3.72
CA GLU A 483 8.09 -21.59 4.21
C GLU A 483 8.96 -20.34 4.15
N LEU A 484 9.67 -20.04 5.22
CA LEU A 484 10.74 -19.06 5.28
C LEU A 484 12.05 -19.81 5.45
N SER A 485 13.00 -19.65 4.54
CA SER A 485 14.30 -20.33 4.59
C SER A 485 15.45 -19.37 4.32
N PRO A 486 16.60 -19.51 5.01
CA PRO A 486 17.79 -18.73 4.67
C PRO A 486 18.34 -19.17 3.32
N LEU A 487 18.84 -18.22 2.53
CA LEU A 487 19.60 -18.46 1.29
C LEU A 487 21.09 -18.10 1.45
N GLY A 488 21.50 -17.72 2.66
CA GLY A 488 22.81 -17.19 2.97
C GLY A 488 22.74 -16.13 4.06
N MET A 489 23.87 -15.48 4.34
CA MET A 489 23.92 -14.38 5.31
C MET A 489 23.07 -13.20 4.81
N ASN A 490 22.15 -12.71 5.63
CA ASN A 490 21.28 -11.57 5.34
C ASN A 490 20.42 -11.72 4.07
N LYS A 491 20.06 -12.96 3.73
CA LYS A 491 19.18 -13.28 2.59
C LYS A 491 18.25 -14.43 2.95
N ALA A 492 16.96 -14.25 2.71
CA ALA A 492 15.94 -15.27 2.92
C ALA A 492 15.04 -15.44 1.70
N LEU A 493 14.42 -16.60 1.60
CA LEU A 493 13.35 -16.93 0.68
C LEU A 493 12.08 -17.15 1.50
N LEU A 494 11.05 -16.36 1.22
CA LEU A 494 9.69 -16.59 1.69
C LEU A 494 8.87 -17.18 0.55
N MET A 495 8.41 -18.41 0.74
CA MET A 495 7.47 -19.09 -0.15
C MET A 495 6.08 -19.04 0.45
N VAL A 496 5.09 -18.59 -0.34
CA VAL A 496 3.67 -18.58 0.05
C VAL A 496 2.88 -19.29 -1.03
N THR A 497 2.19 -20.36 -0.65
CA THR A 497 1.34 -21.16 -1.54
C THR A 497 -0.11 -20.89 -1.19
N THR A 498 -0.89 -20.49 -2.19
CA THR A 498 -2.33 -20.21 -2.10
C THR A 498 -3.09 -21.18 -2.99
N VAL A 499 -4.42 -21.04 -3.05
CA VAL A 499 -5.26 -21.86 -3.93
C VAL A 499 -4.85 -21.73 -5.41
N PHE A 500 -4.43 -20.55 -5.86
CA PHE A 500 -4.16 -20.27 -7.28
C PHE A 500 -2.68 -20.14 -7.64
N ILE A 501 -1.84 -19.72 -6.69
CA ILE A 501 -0.44 -19.34 -6.94
C ILE A 501 0.52 -19.86 -5.88
N GLU A 502 1.77 -20.07 -6.30
CA GLU A 502 2.93 -20.18 -5.41
C GLU A 502 3.87 -19.00 -5.70
N LEU A 503 4.10 -18.17 -4.70
CA LEU A 503 4.98 -17.00 -4.75
C LEU A 503 6.32 -17.32 -4.10
N GLN A 504 7.41 -16.94 -4.76
CA GLN A 504 8.77 -17.01 -4.23
C GLN A 504 9.34 -15.61 -4.07
N ILE A 505 9.52 -15.17 -2.83
CA ILE A 505 9.93 -13.81 -2.48
C ILE A 505 11.32 -13.86 -1.88
N HIS A 506 12.30 -13.23 -2.52
CA HIS A 506 13.61 -13.02 -1.93
C HIS A 506 13.61 -11.76 -1.07
N ILE A 507 14.10 -11.88 0.15
CA ILE A 507 14.31 -10.77 1.08
C ILE A 507 15.82 -10.64 1.28
N LYS A 508 16.38 -9.46 1.04
CA LYS A 508 17.82 -9.18 1.19
C LYS A 508 18.01 -7.76 1.71
N GLU A 509 18.72 -7.61 2.82
CA GLU A 509 18.97 -6.30 3.44
C GLU A 509 17.65 -5.51 3.60
N THR A 510 17.52 -4.33 2.98
CA THR A 510 16.31 -3.49 3.00
C THR A 510 15.33 -3.73 1.85
N HIS A 511 15.56 -4.77 1.02
CA HIS A 511 14.82 -4.96 -0.22
C HIS A 511 14.15 -6.34 -0.32
N CYS A 512 13.05 -6.37 -1.06
CA CYS A 512 12.30 -7.54 -1.45
C CYS A 512 12.27 -7.64 -2.98
N MET A 513 12.17 -8.87 -3.50
CA MET A 513 12.04 -9.15 -4.92
C MET A 513 11.17 -10.38 -5.13
N LEU A 514 10.26 -10.31 -6.11
CA LEU A 514 9.50 -11.45 -6.57
C LEU A 514 10.38 -12.28 -7.50
N ALA A 515 10.90 -13.40 -7.02
CA ALA A 515 11.82 -14.26 -7.76
C ALA A 515 11.09 -15.11 -8.80
N ALA A 516 9.95 -15.69 -8.42
CA ALA A 516 9.13 -16.50 -9.31
C ALA A 516 7.67 -16.53 -8.84
N VAL A 517 6.77 -16.75 -9.80
CA VAL A 517 5.35 -17.00 -9.58
C VAL A 517 4.98 -18.26 -10.36
N LYS A 518 4.47 -19.29 -9.69
CA LYS A 518 3.87 -20.44 -10.36
C LYS A 518 2.36 -20.30 -10.30
N LEU A 519 1.73 -20.04 -11.44
CA LEU A 519 0.27 -20.09 -11.57
C LEU A 519 -0.12 -21.53 -11.91
N LYS A 520 -1.21 -22.05 -11.32
CA LYS A 520 -1.79 -23.32 -11.73
C LYS A 520 -2.29 -23.23 -13.19
N GLY A 521 -1.44 -23.61 -14.15
CA GLY A 521 -1.82 -23.84 -15.55
C GLY A 521 -1.11 -23.03 -16.64
N LYS A 522 -0.37 -21.94 -16.36
CA LYS A 522 0.46 -21.20 -17.34
C LYS A 522 1.57 -20.39 -16.64
N SER A 523 2.78 -20.34 -17.19
CA SER A 523 3.78 -19.33 -16.78
C SER A 523 3.47 -17.99 -17.46
N ARG A 524 3.52 -16.89 -16.72
CA ARG A 524 3.42 -15.52 -17.27
C ARG A 524 4.61 -14.70 -16.83
N GLU A 525 5.19 -13.94 -17.76
CA GLU A 525 6.22 -12.96 -17.46
C GLU A 525 5.51 -11.67 -16.99
N LEU A 526 5.59 -11.40 -15.69
CA LEU A 526 5.09 -10.15 -15.10
C LEU A 526 6.24 -9.16 -14.98
N ARG A 527 5.96 -7.88 -15.25
CA ARG A 527 6.97 -6.80 -15.13
C ARG A 527 7.55 -6.63 -13.73
N VAL A 528 6.87 -7.14 -12.69
CA VAL A 528 7.32 -7.07 -11.29
C VAL A 528 8.35 -8.14 -10.93
N ILE A 529 8.45 -9.24 -11.70
CA ILE A 529 9.40 -10.32 -11.44
C ILE A 529 10.83 -9.81 -11.63
N GLY A 530 11.72 -10.12 -10.69
CA GLY A 530 13.14 -9.79 -10.76
C GLY A 530 13.51 -8.35 -10.36
N LYS A 531 12.54 -7.50 -9.99
CA LYS A 531 12.78 -6.13 -9.54
C LYS A 531 12.97 -6.07 -8.02
N TRP A 532 14.08 -5.50 -7.56
CA TRP A 532 14.33 -5.21 -6.16
C TRP A 532 13.66 -3.90 -5.75
N MET A 533 12.89 -3.93 -4.67
CA MET A 533 12.12 -2.80 -4.14
C MET A 533 12.18 -2.80 -2.61
N THR A 534 11.99 -1.65 -1.95
CA THR A 534 11.71 -1.64 -0.51
C THR A 534 10.35 -2.32 -0.24
N PRO A 535 10.06 -2.78 1.00
CA PRO A 535 8.87 -3.58 1.27
C PRO A 535 7.53 -2.94 0.87
N ILE A 536 7.37 -1.62 1.05
CA ILE A 536 6.11 -0.92 0.73
C ILE A 536 5.85 -0.88 -0.79
N PRO A 537 6.75 -0.35 -1.64
CA PRO A 537 6.57 -0.43 -3.10
C PRO A 537 6.43 -1.87 -3.61
N PHE A 538 7.14 -2.82 -2.99
CA PHE A 538 7.01 -4.24 -3.32
C PHE A 538 5.57 -4.76 -3.11
N ILE A 539 4.98 -4.47 -1.95
CA ILE A 539 3.59 -4.82 -1.62
C ILE A 539 2.62 -4.17 -2.60
N LEU A 540 2.77 -2.88 -2.89
CA LEU A 540 1.92 -2.16 -3.84
C LEU A 540 1.99 -2.78 -5.24
N ALA A 541 3.19 -3.04 -5.75
CA ALA A 541 3.38 -3.62 -7.07
C ALA A 541 2.76 -5.03 -7.19
N LEU A 542 2.83 -5.84 -6.14
CA LEU A 542 2.16 -7.15 -6.08
C LEU A 542 0.63 -7.01 -6.07
N LYS A 543 0.10 -6.08 -5.29
CA LYS A 543 -1.35 -5.79 -5.25
C LYS A 543 -1.86 -5.33 -6.61
N GLU A 544 -1.18 -4.39 -7.25
CA GLU A 544 -1.53 -3.87 -8.59
C GLU A 544 -1.47 -4.95 -9.67
N ALA A 545 -0.58 -5.94 -9.53
CA ALA A 545 -0.50 -7.09 -10.42
C ALA A 545 -1.61 -8.15 -10.18
N GLY A 546 -2.44 -7.98 -9.15
CA GLY A 546 -3.46 -8.92 -8.73
C GLY A 546 -2.94 -10.03 -7.80
N LEU A 547 -1.67 -10.02 -7.42
CA LEU A 547 -1.00 -11.03 -6.57
C LEU A 547 -1.09 -10.68 -5.08
N ASN A 548 -2.27 -10.25 -4.62
CA ASN A 548 -2.45 -9.83 -3.24
C ASN A 548 -2.36 -11.01 -2.25
N ILE A 549 -1.36 -11.00 -1.38
CA ILE A 549 -1.22 -11.91 -0.23
C ILE A 549 -1.04 -11.11 1.07
N PHE A 550 -1.54 -9.89 1.11
CA PHE A 550 -1.34 -8.97 2.22
C PHE A 550 -2.70 -8.59 2.81
N PRO A 551 -3.11 -9.22 3.92
CA PRO A 551 -4.36 -8.89 4.58
C PRO A 551 -4.39 -7.41 4.96
N ALA A 552 -5.46 -6.71 4.57
CA ALA A 552 -5.84 -5.42 5.13
C ALA A 552 -6.53 -5.59 6.51
N VAL A 553 -6.69 -4.49 7.24
CA VAL A 553 -7.26 -4.46 8.61
C VAL A 553 -8.67 -5.07 8.74
N TYR A 554 -9.46 -5.07 7.67
CA TYR A 554 -10.81 -5.65 7.60
C TYR A 554 -10.86 -7.09 7.05
N SER A 555 -9.72 -7.67 6.65
CA SER A 555 -9.70 -8.94 5.90
C SER A 555 -10.27 -10.12 6.67
N HIS A 556 -10.17 -10.08 7.99
CA HIS A 556 -10.66 -11.13 8.87
C HIS A 556 -12.19 -11.28 8.87
N PHE A 557 -12.93 -10.31 8.32
CA PHE A 557 -14.38 -10.43 8.09
C PHE A 557 -14.72 -11.24 6.84
N TYR A 558 -13.82 -11.29 5.84
CA TYR A 558 -14.05 -11.92 4.54
C TYR A 558 -13.39 -13.29 4.40
N VAL A 559 -12.37 -13.57 5.23
CA VAL A 559 -11.62 -14.83 5.19
C VAL A 559 -11.82 -15.60 6.49
N VAL A 560 -12.12 -16.90 6.39
CA VAL A 560 -12.15 -17.78 7.55
C VAL A 560 -10.72 -18.06 8.00
N VAL A 561 -10.33 -17.46 9.12
CA VAL A 561 -8.97 -17.52 9.67
C VAL A 561 -8.98 -17.79 11.17
N ASN A 562 -7.86 -18.28 11.69
CA ASN A 562 -7.62 -18.37 13.13
C ASN A 562 -6.89 -17.11 13.59
N ASN A 563 -7.65 -16.03 13.82
CA ASN A 563 -7.09 -14.75 14.25
C ASN A 563 -6.32 -14.89 15.56
N LYS A 564 -4.99 -14.78 15.46
CA LYS A 564 -4.09 -14.85 16.61
C LYS A 564 -4.10 -13.53 17.38
N VAL A 565 -3.82 -13.61 18.67
CA VAL A 565 -3.65 -12.41 19.50
C VAL A 565 -2.48 -11.57 18.96
N PRO A 566 -2.70 -10.29 18.58
CA PRO A 566 -1.69 -9.49 17.88
C PRO A 566 -0.33 -9.43 18.62
N GLN A 567 -0.35 -9.24 19.94
CA GLN A 567 0.88 -9.18 20.75
C GLN A 567 1.71 -10.48 20.69
N MET A 568 1.04 -11.63 20.65
CA MET A 568 1.72 -12.92 20.57
C MET A 568 2.25 -13.15 19.14
N GLU A 569 1.47 -12.80 18.13
CA GLU A 569 1.87 -12.87 16.71
C GLU A 569 3.09 -11.97 16.44
N LEU A 570 3.12 -10.73 16.95
CA LEU A 570 4.27 -9.84 16.85
C LEU A 570 5.53 -10.44 17.48
N LYS A 571 5.42 -10.94 18.72
CA LYS A 571 6.55 -11.57 19.42
C LYS A 571 7.07 -12.79 18.67
N ALA A 572 6.19 -13.55 18.03
CA ALA A 572 6.58 -14.69 17.20
C ALA A 572 7.38 -14.22 15.99
N TYR A 573 6.87 -13.25 15.22
CA TYR A 573 7.54 -12.76 14.02
C TYR A 573 8.88 -12.07 14.29
N ARG A 574 8.99 -11.27 15.35
CA ARG A 574 10.28 -10.65 15.73
C ARG A 574 11.35 -11.70 15.96
N GLN A 575 11.02 -12.75 16.71
CA GLN A 575 11.98 -13.81 17.03
C GLN A 575 12.24 -14.73 15.84
N MET A 576 11.23 -15.01 15.00
CA MET A 576 11.45 -15.69 13.72
C MET A 576 12.41 -14.91 12.83
N ALA A 577 12.27 -13.57 12.77
CA ALA A 577 13.15 -12.72 12.01
C ALA A 577 14.58 -12.70 12.54
N LEU A 578 14.77 -12.63 13.88
CA LEU A 578 16.10 -12.75 14.52
C LEU A 578 16.81 -14.05 14.12
N LEU A 579 16.06 -15.15 14.01
CA LEU A 579 16.59 -16.48 13.70
C LEU A 579 16.71 -16.79 12.19
N SER A 580 16.17 -15.92 11.32
CA SER A 580 15.97 -16.20 9.89
C SER A 580 17.24 -16.40 9.06
N SER A 581 18.41 -16.01 9.57
CA SER A 581 19.70 -16.25 8.92
C SER A 581 20.23 -17.68 9.09
N ALA A 582 19.67 -18.46 10.02
CA ALA A 582 20.16 -19.79 10.37
C ALA A 582 19.05 -20.85 10.49
N PHE A 583 17.79 -20.45 10.59
CA PHE A 583 16.66 -21.35 10.76
C PHE A 583 15.63 -21.16 9.67
N SER A 584 15.10 -22.29 9.20
CA SER A 584 13.92 -22.31 8.34
C SER A 584 12.66 -22.54 9.18
N PHE A 585 11.60 -21.81 8.85
CA PHE A 585 10.29 -21.92 9.45
C PHE A 585 9.27 -22.34 8.40
N GLY A 586 8.27 -23.12 8.79
CA GLY A 586 7.26 -23.58 7.86
C GLY A 586 5.88 -23.75 8.48
N TRP A 587 4.87 -23.73 7.62
CA TRP A 587 3.48 -24.01 7.97
C TRP A 587 3.29 -25.34 8.71
N SER A 588 2.30 -25.41 9.60
CA SER A 588 1.85 -26.65 10.24
C SER A 588 0.33 -26.70 10.30
N LYS A 589 -0.26 -27.85 9.98
CA LYS A 589 -1.70 -28.11 10.04
C LYS A 589 -2.30 -27.92 11.43
N TRP A 590 -1.45 -28.01 12.46
CA TRP A 590 -1.85 -27.89 13.86
C TRP A 590 -2.07 -26.45 14.31
N ASN A 591 -1.57 -25.46 13.56
CA ASN A 591 -1.76 -24.05 13.88
C ASN A 591 -3.24 -23.64 13.91
N MET A 592 -4.03 -24.22 13.00
CA MET A 592 -5.47 -24.01 12.90
C MET A 592 -6.25 -24.69 14.03
N VAL A 593 -5.73 -25.79 14.58
CA VAL A 593 -6.36 -26.52 15.69
C VAL A 593 -6.11 -25.81 17.02
N CYS A 594 -4.98 -25.11 17.13
CA CYS A 594 -4.61 -24.39 18.33
C CYS A 594 -5.47 -23.13 18.54
N ASN A 595 -5.68 -22.71 19.78
CA ASN A 595 -6.42 -21.48 20.09
C ASN A 595 -5.72 -20.20 19.59
N SER A 596 -6.39 -19.06 19.71
CA SER A 596 -5.88 -17.76 19.26
C SER A 596 -4.67 -17.25 20.06
N THR A 597 -4.41 -17.78 21.27
CA THR A 597 -3.32 -17.33 22.14
C THR A 597 -2.00 -18.05 21.89
N ARG A 598 -1.98 -18.98 20.92
CA ARG A 598 -0.83 -19.82 20.63
C ARG A 598 -0.66 -20.05 19.13
N VAL A 599 0.58 -20.25 18.71
CA VAL A 599 0.94 -20.62 17.34
C VAL A 599 1.72 -21.92 17.34
N VAL A 600 1.54 -22.70 16.27
CA VAL A 600 2.30 -23.92 16.02
C VAL A 600 2.89 -23.85 14.63
N PHE A 601 4.19 -24.05 14.49
CA PHE A 601 4.85 -24.04 13.19
C PHE A 601 6.02 -25.03 13.18
N ARG A 602 6.44 -25.41 11.97
CA ARG A 602 7.62 -26.24 11.77
C ARG A 602 8.87 -25.38 11.83
N VAL A 603 9.94 -25.92 12.41
CA VAL A 603 11.25 -25.28 12.46
C VAL A 603 12.36 -26.30 12.19
N ARG A 604 13.40 -25.88 11.49
CA ARG A 604 14.65 -26.64 11.30
C ARG A 604 15.83 -25.69 11.22
N GLU A 605 16.99 -26.16 11.67
CA GLU A 605 18.26 -25.47 11.43
C GLU A 605 18.67 -25.66 9.96
N HIS A 606 19.11 -24.57 9.32
CA HIS A 606 19.51 -24.54 7.92
C HIS A 606 20.81 -23.72 7.77
N ILE A 607 21.93 -24.43 7.68
CA ILE A 607 23.26 -23.84 7.63
C ILE A 607 23.79 -23.75 6.18
N SER A 608 23.52 -24.76 5.36
CA SER A 608 23.92 -24.80 3.95
C SER A 608 22.88 -25.48 3.06
N GLU A 609 22.88 -25.16 1.77
CA GLU A 609 21.97 -25.75 0.77
C GLU A 609 22.14 -27.29 0.63
N GLU A 610 23.29 -27.84 1.04
CA GLU A 610 23.63 -29.26 0.90
C GLU A 610 23.14 -30.13 2.09
N GLU A 611 22.64 -29.50 3.17
CA GLU A 611 22.17 -30.19 4.37
C GLU A 611 20.66 -30.45 4.35
N GLU A 612 20.20 -31.33 3.45
CA GLU A 612 18.84 -31.88 3.47
C GLU A 612 18.55 -32.79 4.68
N GLN A 613 19.54 -33.02 5.55
CA GLN A 613 19.50 -34.03 6.61
C GLN A 613 18.79 -33.59 7.90
N ASN A 614 18.52 -32.29 8.08
CA ASN A 614 17.85 -31.79 9.27
C ASN A 614 16.33 -32.01 9.20
N THR A 615 15.82 -32.82 10.11
CA THR A 615 14.40 -33.13 10.23
C THR A 615 13.61 -31.96 10.82
N TRP A 616 12.45 -31.68 10.24
CA TRP A 616 11.54 -30.65 10.75
C TRP A 616 11.05 -31.01 12.16
N ALA A 617 11.09 -30.04 13.07
CA ALA A 617 10.52 -30.11 14.40
C ALA A 617 9.24 -29.27 14.48
N LEU A 618 8.30 -29.65 15.35
CA LEU A 618 7.13 -28.82 15.67
C LEU A 618 7.40 -27.97 16.91
N LEU A 619 7.22 -26.67 16.77
CA LEU A 619 7.32 -25.68 17.83
C LEU A 619 5.93 -25.14 18.18
N MET A 620 5.61 -25.03 19.46
CA MET A 620 4.46 -24.27 19.95
C MET A 620 4.91 -23.05 20.76
N PHE A 621 4.27 -21.90 20.56
CA PHE A 621 4.58 -20.65 21.26
C PHE A 621 3.31 -19.90 21.69
N SER A 622 3.27 -19.44 22.95
CA SER A 622 2.15 -18.68 23.53
C SER A 622 2.40 -17.18 23.71
N GLY A 623 3.56 -16.66 23.27
CA GLY A 623 3.97 -15.27 23.52
C GLY A 623 4.85 -15.10 24.75
N ASP A 624 4.82 -16.06 25.67
CA ASP A 624 5.55 -16.06 26.94
C ASP A 624 6.12 -17.44 27.32
N ARG A 625 5.90 -18.44 26.46
CA ARG A 625 6.41 -19.80 26.58
C ARG A 625 6.57 -20.43 25.21
N ALA A 626 7.74 -21.00 24.94
CA ALA A 626 8.10 -21.76 23.75
C ALA A 626 8.43 -23.20 24.14
N GLN A 627 7.95 -24.17 23.35
CA GLN A 627 8.23 -25.58 23.58
C GLN A 627 8.29 -26.40 22.28
N MET A 628 9.16 -27.40 22.27
CA MET A 628 9.21 -28.44 21.24
C MET A 628 8.15 -29.51 21.49
N LEU A 629 7.33 -29.80 20.48
CA LEU A 629 6.33 -30.85 20.58
C LEU A 629 6.96 -32.23 20.26
N LYS A 630 6.52 -33.25 20.99
CA LYS A 630 6.91 -34.66 20.73
C LYS A 630 6.30 -35.20 19.44
N MET A 631 5.13 -34.70 19.08
CA MET A 631 4.39 -35.12 17.90
C MET A 631 5.08 -34.67 16.60
N GLN A 632 4.72 -35.35 15.52
CA GLN A 632 5.15 -35.03 14.15
C GLN A 632 3.96 -34.47 13.35
N GLU A 633 4.25 -33.89 12.19
CA GLU A 633 3.23 -33.32 11.30
C GLU A 633 2.22 -34.38 10.84
N GLU A 634 2.63 -35.64 10.71
CA GLU A 634 1.81 -36.78 10.27
C GLU A 634 0.94 -37.36 11.39
N SER A 635 1.03 -36.86 12.62
CA SER A 635 0.27 -37.41 13.76
C SER A 635 -1.24 -37.30 13.53
N ASP A 636 -2.01 -38.21 14.15
CA ASP A 636 -3.47 -38.24 14.01
C ASP A 636 -4.19 -37.26 14.93
N GLN A 637 -3.60 -36.93 16.08
CA GLN A 637 -4.20 -36.07 17.10
C GLN A 637 -3.22 -34.99 17.57
N PHE A 638 -3.78 -33.83 17.90
CA PHE A 638 -3.01 -32.73 18.48
C PHE A 638 -2.64 -33.05 19.93
N SER A 639 -1.37 -32.84 20.28
CA SER A 639 -0.83 -33.08 21.61
C SER A 639 0.19 -32.03 21.99
N GLU A 640 -0.02 -31.38 23.14
CA GLU A 640 0.91 -30.38 23.69
C GLU A 640 2.06 -31.00 24.48
N THR A 641 2.24 -32.33 24.39
CA THR A 641 3.31 -33.04 25.08
C THR A 641 4.68 -32.58 24.61
N LEU A 642 5.50 -32.14 25.55
CA LEU A 642 6.88 -31.75 25.36
C LEU A 642 7.71 -32.90 24.77
N ARG A 643 8.62 -32.59 23.85
CA ARG A 643 9.59 -33.54 23.29
C ARG A 643 10.43 -34.16 24.40
N GLU A 644 10.73 -35.45 24.25
CA GLU A 644 11.51 -36.17 25.25
C GLU A 644 12.92 -35.56 25.38
N GLY A 645 13.26 -35.16 26.60
CA GLY A 645 14.57 -34.56 26.91
C GLY A 645 14.71 -33.09 26.54
N SER A 646 13.67 -32.42 26.03
CA SER A 646 13.67 -30.97 25.87
C SER A 646 13.10 -30.28 27.12
N GLU A 647 13.35 -28.98 27.22
CA GLU A 647 12.73 -28.08 28.21
C GLU A 647 11.80 -27.08 27.49
N PHE A 648 11.10 -26.24 28.25
CA PHE A 648 10.43 -25.06 27.73
C PHE A 648 11.16 -23.80 28.20
N HIS A 649 11.05 -22.75 27.40
CA HIS A 649 11.68 -21.46 27.62
C HIS A 649 10.65 -20.35 27.54
N SER A 650 10.99 -19.17 28.05
CA SER A 650 10.10 -18.00 27.99
C SER A 650 10.06 -17.38 26.59
N THR A 651 11.02 -17.71 25.72
CA THR A 651 11.20 -17.11 24.39
C THR A 651 11.51 -18.17 23.32
N LEU A 652 11.16 -17.87 22.06
CA LEU A 652 11.50 -18.68 20.89
C LEU A 652 13.01 -18.75 20.67
N TYR A 653 13.71 -17.63 20.83
CA TYR A 653 15.15 -17.58 20.62
C TYR A 653 15.91 -18.54 21.54
N HIS A 654 15.60 -18.54 22.84
CA HIS A 654 16.25 -19.45 23.80
C HIS A 654 15.88 -20.92 23.57
N MET A 655 14.61 -21.19 23.23
CA MET A 655 14.18 -22.52 22.80
C MET A 655 14.97 -23.04 21.60
N MET A 656 15.30 -22.18 20.63
CA MET A 656 16.11 -22.58 19.47
C MET A 656 17.60 -22.66 19.79
N LYS A 657 18.11 -21.79 20.67
CA LYS A 657 19.52 -21.76 21.12
C LYS A 657 19.97 -23.09 21.74
N ASP A 658 19.08 -23.78 22.46
CA ASP A 658 19.35 -25.11 23.03
C ASP A 658 19.66 -26.19 21.99
N PHE A 659 19.16 -26.04 20.77
CA PHE A 659 19.33 -26.99 19.67
C PHE A 659 20.25 -26.48 18.56
N ALA A 660 20.61 -25.20 18.59
CA ALA A 660 21.42 -24.55 17.57
C ALA A 660 22.86 -25.07 17.58
N SER A 661 23.41 -25.33 16.41
CA SER A 661 24.86 -25.49 16.29
C SER A 661 25.60 -24.18 16.65
N PRO A 662 26.90 -24.27 16.97
CA PRO A 662 27.73 -23.08 17.14
C PRO A 662 27.73 -22.17 15.90
N GLU A 663 27.66 -22.75 14.70
CA GLU A 663 27.63 -21.98 13.45
C GLU A 663 26.29 -21.22 13.28
N ALA A 664 25.15 -21.85 13.55
CA ALA A 664 23.86 -21.17 13.53
C ALA A 664 23.81 -20.02 14.55
N THR A 665 24.32 -20.27 15.76
CA THR A 665 24.39 -19.24 16.80
C THR A 665 25.22 -18.04 16.35
N GLU A 666 26.35 -18.29 15.68
CA GLU A 666 27.21 -17.24 15.15
C GLU A 666 26.54 -16.45 14.01
N LYS A 667 25.82 -17.12 13.11
CA LYS A 667 25.04 -16.47 12.03
C LYS A 667 23.95 -15.56 12.59
N VAL A 668 23.22 -16.01 13.61
CA VAL A 668 22.19 -15.21 14.26
C VAL A 668 22.80 -13.95 14.88
N ARG A 669 23.95 -14.06 15.55
CA ARG A 669 24.65 -12.91 16.17
C ARG A 669 25.15 -11.88 15.15
N HIS A 670 25.58 -12.32 13.97
CA HIS A 670 26.13 -11.45 12.92
C HIS A 670 25.10 -10.98 11.89
N SER A 671 23.82 -11.27 12.13
CA SER A 671 22.74 -10.86 11.24
C SER A 671 22.57 -9.34 11.23
N ASN A 672 22.39 -8.77 10.05
CA ASN A 672 22.20 -7.34 9.86
C ASN A 672 20.80 -6.92 10.33
N CYS A 673 20.73 -5.84 11.11
CA CYS A 673 19.48 -5.28 11.62
C CYS A 673 18.45 -4.92 10.52
N GLN A 674 18.88 -4.40 9.36
CA GLN A 674 18.01 -4.07 8.22
C GLN A 674 17.38 -5.31 7.60
N PHE A 675 18.14 -6.41 7.54
CA PHE A 675 17.64 -7.69 7.06
C PHE A 675 16.61 -8.26 8.02
N ILE A 676 16.92 -8.29 9.32
CA ILE A 676 15.99 -8.75 10.37
C ILE A 676 14.69 -7.93 10.32
N ASP A 677 14.80 -6.60 10.21
CA ASP A 677 13.64 -5.72 10.12
C ASP A 677 12.81 -5.98 8.86
N SER A 678 13.44 -6.17 7.70
CA SER A 678 12.71 -6.47 6.45
C SER A 678 12.01 -7.83 6.48
N VAL A 679 12.64 -8.85 7.06
CA VAL A 679 12.00 -10.16 7.27
C VAL A 679 10.80 -10.02 8.21
N CYS A 680 10.96 -9.31 9.34
CA CYS A 680 9.88 -9.06 10.28
C CYS A 680 8.72 -8.30 9.62
N TYR A 681 9.02 -7.22 8.89
CA TYR A 681 8.04 -6.43 8.17
C TYR A 681 7.24 -7.26 7.16
N MET A 682 7.91 -8.11 6.39
CA MET A 682 7.23 -9.00 5.44
C MET A 682 6.36 -10.05 6.14
N LEU A 683 6.83 -10.64 7.24
CA LEU A 683 6.03 -11.57 8.03
C LEU A 683 4.79 -10.90 8.64
N LEU A 684 4.93 -9.70 9.19
CA LEU A 684 3.83 -8.86 9.70
C LEU A 684 2.85 -8.48 8.58
N SER A 685 3.34 -8.22 7.37
CA SER A 685 2.49 -7.84 6.23
C SER A 685 1.72 -9.01 5.63
N VAL A 686 2.31 -10.21 5.59
CA VAL A 686 1.68 -11.43 5.04
C VAL A 686 0.81 -12.13 6.09
N ARG A 687 1.14 -12.00 7.38
CA ARG A 687 0.44 -12.61 8.52
C ARG A 687 0.25 -14.12 8.40
N VAL A 688 1.33 -14.82 8.02
CA VAL A 688 1.32 -16.27 7.78
C VAL A 688 0.78 -17.08 8.96
N LEU A 689 0.96 -16.67 10.22
CA LEU A 689 0.49 -17.39 11.41
C LEU A 689 -1.02 -17.27 11.66
N SER A 690 -1.68 -16.23 11.16
CA SER A 690 -3.13 -16.05 11.28
C SER A 690 -3.89 -16.55 10.05
N TYR A 691 -3.30 -16.41 8.86
CA TYR A 691 -3.95 -16.68 7.56
C TYR A 691 -3.56 -18.04 6.94
N SER A 692 -3.04 -19.01 7.72
CA SER A 692 -2.68 -20.36 7.22
C SER A 692 -2.98 -21.51 8.18
#